data_AF-A0A0K1Q885-F1
#
_entry.id   AF-A0A0K1Q885-F1
#
_cell.length_a   1.000
_cell.length_b   1.000
_cell.length_c   1.000
_cell.angle_alpha   90.00
_cell.angle_beta   90.00
_cell.angle_gamma   90.00
#
_symmetry.space_group_name_H-M   'P 1'
#
loop_
_entity.id
_entity.type
_entity.pdbx_description
1 polymer ?
#
loop_
_entity_poly.entity_id
_entity_poly.type
_entity_poly.pdbx_seq_one_letter_code
_entity_poly.pdbx_strand_id
1 'polypeptide(L)'
;MSERARVKNVRRAIASSDVTRAGVLGLVALGAAAAAVCTVATSGLPAGHDRAVAPPHTNAGVTCVKCHEPGQAPSFAASSGCTACHASSSHLSARPAHRSLAARGELTCATCHPAHDAFQGVTFGPDGGALRWGAGAVPVQAKTNGVFSKPTTVPLVSLAACAKCHDPRDARDPIAACVSRDVRRDPESSLATRPSLCFDEHRPASRAEARAVAWEATRAVAVTTPWVSRASNANGPWLPVAGAFGGAAAFGALVALRDRRRRDKALPPAPKLETPAARRKLPVIDASRCLGCYACVDACPFDVLTIEKYVAVVARPDECCGVVLCERVCPNGSLTIDEGDATKDIPHVDEHLESPHVPGLYLAGDLTGLPLIKNAIHQGVRVVDRIASTMPKKRTEPIDVLVVGAGPAGLSAALRAREKGLSCVVLEQASVAASIKSFPRDKIVHDPPLDLPVEGELWLREATKEELVAQWTRIVRTRAIDVREGRRVTRIEPRGAGFEVGAELEGQETIFRAARVVLAIGRRGTPKTLPLAVDPGAESKISHALADARSFAGKRVLVVGLGDSAMEAAVALARQPGTSVTVSYRGRDFTRGKARNVGEMKQLLAKGALKLLFGTVPVAVTTRSVKLAGTDGRPAHTLPVDAVLVLVGGHPSWGLLEVAGVRRRGEGGEA
;
A
#
# COMPACT_ATOMS: atom_id res chain seq x y z
N MET A 1 36.92 45.23 -19.28
CA MET A 1 38.00 44.54 -18.56
C MET A 1 37.55 43.10 -18.28
N SER A 2 38.26 42.12 -18.87
CA SER A 2 38.31 40.65 -18.62
C SER A 2 36.97 39.89 -18.58
N GLU A 3 36.55 39.08 -19.56
CA GLU A 3 37.13 37.87 -20.17
C GLU A 3 37.68 36.81 -19.20
N ARG A 4 37.14 35.58 -19.33
CA ARG A 4 37.65 34.23 -18.95
C ARG A 4 37.52 33.73 -17.50
N ALA A 5 36.53 32.85 -17.28
CA ALA A 5 36.79 31.42 -17.02
C ALA A 5 35.52 30.52 -17.06
N ARG A 6 35.47 29.65 -18.09
CA ARG A 6 34.93 28.26 -18.14
C ARG A 6 33.45 28.01 -17.79
N VAL A 7 32.53 27.84 -18.76
CA VAL A 7 32.33 26.69 -19.67
C VAL A 7 32.36 25.32 -18.98
N LYS A 8 31.18 24.77 -18.66
CA LYS A 8 30.78 23.36 -18.90
C LYS A 8 29.33 23.11 -18.43
N ASN A 9 28.39 23.08 -19.38
CA ASN A 9 27.26 22.11 -19.49
C ASN A 9 26.11 22.69 -20.34
N VAL A 10 26.40 22.95 -21.62
CA VAL A 10 25.36 22.96 -22.66
C VAL A 10 25.21 21.51 -23.12
N ARG A 11 24.10 20.85 -22.75
CA ARG A 11 23.70 19.60 -23.40
C ARG A 11 23.16 19.96 -24.78
N ARG A 12 23.87 19.48 -25.81
CA ARG A 12 23.49 19.52 -27.23
C ARG A 12 22.02 19.16 -27.43
N ALA A 13 21.29 20.05 -28.10
CA ALA A 13 20.14 19.69 -28.89
C ALA A 13 20.59 18.69 -29.98
N ILE A 14 19.84 17.61 -30.17
CA ILE A 14 19.91 16.80 -31.39
C ILE A 14 18.55 16.91 -32.05
N ALA A 15 18.59 17.53 -33.24
CA ALA A 15 17.50 17.59 -34.20
C ALA A 15 17.22 16.20 -34.79
N SER A 16 16.02 16.09 -35.33
CA SER A 16 15.36 14.99 -36.03
C SER A 16 16.18 14.24 -37.09
N SER A 17 15.81 12.97 -37.25
CA SER A 17 15.93 12.03 -38.40
C SER A 17 16.97 12.27 -39.52
N ASP A 18 17.61 11.14 -39.90
CA ASP A 18 18.39 10.88 -41.13
C ASP A 18 19.93 10.90 -41.10
N VAL A 19 20.57 10.50 -39.98
CA VAL A 19 21.96 10.00 -40.01
C VAL A 19 22.16 8.80 -39.07
N THR A 20 21.81 7.59 -39.51
CA THR A 20 22.17 6.34 -38.82
C THR A 20 22.95 5.39 -39.71
N ARG A 21 24.08 5.85 -40.28
CA ARG A 21 25.06 4.96 -40.94
C ARG A 21 26.51 5.07 -40.44
N ALA A 22 26.90 6.09 -39.67
CA ALA A 22 28.24 6.12 -39.03
C ALA A 22 28.25 5.71 -37.54
N GLY A 23 27.10 5.68 -36.85
CA GLY A 23 27.04 5.38 -35.40
C GLY A 23 27.34 3.93 -35.02
N VAL A 24 27.12 2.99 -35.95
CA VAL A 24 27.36 1.55 -35.71
C VAL A 24 28.85 1.23 -35.71
N LEU A 25 29.64 1.86 -36.59
CA LEU A 25 31.10 1.69 -36.65
C LEU A 25 31.81 2.27 -35.41
N GLY A 26 31.32 3.41 -34.88
CA GLY A 26 31.84 3.99 -33.64
C GLY A 26 31.58 3.12 -32.40
N LEU A 27 30.43 2.44 -32.35
CA LEU A 27 30.09 1.50 -31.28
C LEU A 27 30.89 0.19 -31.36
N VAL A 28 31.24 -0.27 -32.55
CA VAL A 28 32.13 -1.43 -32.76
C VAL A 28 33.56 -1.12 -32.32
N ALA A 29 34.08 0.07 -32.61
CA ALA A 29 35.41 0.50 -32.17
C ALA A 29 35.50 0.66 -30.63
N LEU A 30 34.46 1.22 -29.99
CA LEU A 30 34.34 1.29 -28.54
C LEU A 30 34.19 -0.09 -27.90
N GLY A 31 33.50 -1.03 -28.57
CA GLY A 31 33.39 -2.42 -28.14
C GLY A 31 34.72 -3.18 -28.18
N ALA A 32 35.53 -2.96 -29.22
CA ALA A 32 36.87 -3.56 -29.34
C ALA A 32 37.84 -3.02 -28.26
N ALA A 33 37.80 -1.72 -27.97
CA ALA A 33 38.59 -1.12 -26.89
C ALA A 33 38.17 -1.61 -25.49
N ALA A 34 36.86 -1.78 -25.25
CA ALA A 34 36.35 -2.33 -23.99
C ALA A 34 36.71 -3.82 -23.81
N ALA A 35 36.76 -4.60 -24.88
CA ALA A 35 37.17 -6.00 -24.85
C ALA A 35 38.66 -6.18 -24.50
N ALA A 36 39.53 -5.29 -24.98
CA ALA A 36 40.95 -5.26 -24.64
C ALA A 36 41.20 -4.87 -23.17
N VAL A 37 40.41 -3.94 -22.62
CA VAL A 37 40.49 -3.56 -21.19
C VAL A 37 39.96 -4.67 -20.28
N CYS A 38 38.92 -5.40 -20.70
CA CYS A 38 38.40 -6.55 -19.94
C CYS A 38 39.37 -7.74 -19.91
N THR A 39 40.17 -7.97 -20.97
CA THR A 39 41.16 -9.07 -20.99
C THR A 39 42.36 -8.79 -20.08
N VAL A 40 42.69 -7.52 -19.84
CA VAL A 40 43.71 -7.12 -18.85
C VAL A 40 43.13 -7.08 -17.43
N ALA A 41 41.82 -6.88 -17.27
CA ALA A 41 41.17 -6.88 -15.96
C ALA A 41 40.84 -8.30 -15.43
N THR A 42 40.73 -9.31 -16.30
CA THR A 42 40.44 -10.70 -15.89
C THR A 42 41.69 -11.54 -15.60
N SER A 43 42.89 -11.06 -15.91
CA SER A 43 44.16 -11.70 -15.53
C SER A 43 44.63 -11.34 -14.10
N GLY A 44 43.83 -10.57 -13.35
CA GLY A 44 44.20 -10.03 -12.03
C GLY A 44 43.20 -10.27 -10.90
N LEU A 45 42.31 -11.26 -10.97
CA LEU A 45 41.51 -11.64 -9.79
C LEU A 45 42.33 -12.56 -8.87
N PRO A 46 42.59 -12.16 -7.61
CA PRO A 46 43.45 -12.92 -6.72
C PRO A 46 42.87 -14.30 -6.41
N ALA A 47 43.70 -15.32 -6.58
CA ALA A 47 43.47 -16.64 -6.03
C ALA A 47 43.43 -16.56 -4.50
N GLY A 48 42.37 -17.11 -3.90
CA GLY A 48 42.32 -17.59 -2.52
C GLY A 48 42.63 -16.58 -1.40
N HIS A 49 41.59 -16.06 -0.74
CA HIS A 49 41.71 -15.67 0.67
C HIS A 49 40.69 -16.42 1.53
N ASP A 50 41.20 -16.89 2.67
CA ASP A 50 40.60 -17.58 3.81
C ASP A 50 39.09 -17.83 3.75
N ARG A 51 38.73 -19.04 3.32
CA ARG A 51 37.38 -19.58 3.52
C ARG A 51 37.28 -20.10 4.94
N ALA A 52 36.23 -19.71 5.66
CA ALA A 52 35.95 -20.27 6.97
C ALA A 52 35.64 -21.77 6.82
N VAL A 53 36.48 -22.61 7.44
CA VAL A 53 36.25 -24.04 7.58
C VAL A 53 35.00 -24.26 8.43
N ALA A 54 34.10 -25.15 8.02
CA ALA A 54 32.85 -25.42 8.76
C ALA A 54 33.15 -25.72 10.24
N PRO A 55 32.32 -25.28 11.21
CA PRO A 55 32.59 -25.46 12.64
C PRO A 55 32.89 -26.89 13.10
N PRO A 56 32.23 -27.94 12.56
CA PRO A 56 32.64 -29.34 12.70
C PRO A 56 34.14 -29.61 12.50
N HIS A 57 34.68 -29.07 11.42
CA HIS A 57 36.06 -29.27 11.00
C HIS A 57 37.02 -28.39 11.81
N THR A 58 36.60 -27.16 12.14
CA THR A 58 37.37 -26.28 13.05
C THR A 58 37.48 -26.89 14.46
N ASN A 59 36.38 -27.46 14.98
CA ASN A 59 36.36 -28.12 16.29
C ASN A 59 37.11 -29.45 16.29
N ALA A 60 37.24 -30.11 15.14
CA ALA A 60 38.02 -31.34 14.95
C ALA A 60 39.49 -31.10 14.55
N GLY A 61 39.97 -29.85 14.53
CA GLY A 61 41.35 -29.52 14.17
C GLY A 61 41.72 -29.80 12.71
N VAL A 62 40.74 -29.75 11.81
CA VAL A 62 40.91 -29.93 10.36
C VAL A 62 41.23 -28.58 9.72
N THR A 63 42.37 -28.50 9.03
CA THR A 63 42.86 -27.30 8.34
C THR A 63 42.63 -27.39 6.84
N CYS A 64 42.54 -26.26 6.14
CA CYS A 64 42.32 -26.19 4.69
C CYS A 64 43.32 -27.03 3.87
N VAL A 65 44.58 -27.08 4.30
CA VAL A 65 45.67 -27.83 3.65
C VAL A 65 45.40 -29.34 3.60
N LYS A 66 44.65 -29.90 4.56
CA LYS A 66 44.33 -31.34 4.58
C LYS A 66 43.40 -31.77 3.44
N CYS A 67 42.73 -30.84 2.76
CA CYS A 67 41.78 -31.09 1.67
C CYS A 67 42.12 -30.36 0.37
N HIS A 68 43.13 -29.48 0.39
CA HIS A 68 43.54 -28.64 -0.72
C HIS A 68 45.07 -28.66 -0.83
N GLU A 69 45.62 -29.74 -1.36
CA GLU A 69 47.02 -29.73 -1.83
C GLU A 69 47.15 -28.86 -3.09
N PRO A 70 48.20 -28.03 -3.19
CA PRO A 70 48.43 -27.23 -4.40
C PRO A 70 48.70 -28.16 -5.58
N GLY A 71 47.82 -28.13 -6.60
CA GLY A 71 48.03 -28.82 -7.88
C GLY A 71 47.11 -30.00 -8.19
N GLN A 72 46.24 -30.43 -7.26
CA GLN A 72 45.18 -31.41 -7.57
C GLN A 72 43.79 -30.75 -7.61
N ALA A 73 42.99 -31.13 -8.61
CA ALA A 73 41.57 -30.76 -8.64
C ALA A 73 40.85 -31.43 -7.45
N PRO A 74 39.95 -30.73 -6.74
CA PRO A 74 39.25 -31.29 -5.59
C PRO A 74 38.34 -32.44 -6.06
N SER A 75 38.80 -33.67 -5.82
CA SER A 75 38.05 -34.89 -6.03
C SER A 75 37.08 -35.06 -4.86
N PHE A 76 35.88 -34.48 -4.95
CA PHE A 76 34.76 -34.75 -4.02
C PHE A 76 33.98 -36.03 -4.39
N ALA A 77 34.65 -37.07 -4.88
CA ALA A 77 34.12 -38.41 -4.70
C ALA A 77 34.38 -38.76 -3.23
N ALA A 78 33.33 -39.01 -2.44
CA ALA A 78 33.43 -39.38 -1.04
C ALA A 78 34.40 -40.55 -0.86
N SER A 79 35.67 -40.22 -0.61
CA SER A 79 36.71 -41.22 -0.43
C SER A 79 36.58 -41.76 0.99
N SER A 80 36.89 -43.04 1.13
CA SER A 80 36.91 -43.83 2.35
C SER A 80 37.69 -43.22 3.55
N GLY A 81 38.34 -42.07 3.38
CA GLY A 81 39.04 -41.34 4.44
C GLY A 81 38.12 -40.59 5.42
N CYS A 82 36.89 -40.23 5.03
CA CYS A 82 35.99 -39.46 5.90
C CYS A 82 35.30 -40.33 6.98
N THR A 83 35.11 -41.61 6.72
CA THR A 83 34.39 -42.54 7.61
C THR A 83 35.09 -42.76 8.94
N ALA A 84 36.42 -42.66 8.99
CA ALA A 84 37.22 -42.90 10.19
C ALA A 84 37.10 -41.78 11.26
N CYS A 85 36.84 -40.53 10.84
CA CYS A 85 36.66 -39.40 11.77
C CYS A 85 35.19 -39.13 12.15
N HIS A 86 34.24 -39.63 11.35
CA HIS A 86 32.81 -39.27 11.43
C HIS A 86 31.87 -40.40 11.90
N ALA A 87 32.40 -41.54 12.34
CA ALA A 87 31.58 -42.61 12.95
C ALA A 87 31.02 -42.25 14.34
N SER A 88 31.52 -41.18 14.97
CA SER A 88 31.06 -40.72 16.29
C SER A 88 30.07 -39.54 16.17
N SER A 89 29.06 -39.59 17.02
CA SER A 89 27.86 -38.76 17.24
C SER A 89 28.02 -37.21 17.30
N SER A 90 29.09 -36.60 16.80
CA SER A 90 29.40 -35.17 17.00
C SER A 90 28.71 -34.18 16.04
N HIS A 91 27.85 -34.62 15.13
CA HIS A 91 27.11 -33.76 14.17
C HIS A 91 25.60 -33.98 14.20
N LEU A 92 25.02 -34.12 15.39
CA LEU A 92 23.57 -34.26 15.52
C LEU A 92 22.87 -32.94 15.13
N SER A 93 21.95 -33.04 14.17
CA SER A 93 21.08 -31.94 13.76
C SER A 93 20.44 -31.23 14.97
N ALA A 94 20.20 -29.92 14.86
CA ALA A 94 19.46 -29.19 15.89
C ALA A 94 17.96 -29.54 15.89
N ARG A 95 17.45 -30.19 14.82
CA ARG A 95 16.06 -30.60 14.66
C ARG A 95 15.82 -32.02 15.20
N PRO A 96 14.86 -32.24 16.11
CA PRO A 96 14.55 -33.56 16.66
C PRO A 96 14.30 -34.64 15.59
N ALA A 97 13.59 -34.29 14.50
CA ALA A 97 13.27 -35.22 13.42
C ALA A 97 14.53 -35.67 12.65
N HIS A 98 15.42 -34.73 12.28
CA HIS A 98 16.68 -35.06 11.61
C HIS A 98 17.63 -35.83 12.54
N ARG A 99 17.65 -35.56 13.86
CA ARG A 99 18.38 -36.41 14.82
C ARG A 99 17.86 -37.83 14.85
N SER A 100 16.53 -37.99 14.83
CA SER A 100 15.89 -39.31 14.80
C SER A 100 16.24 -40.08 13.53
N LEU A 101 16.24 -39.40 12.36
CA LEU A 101 16.66 -39.98 11.08
C LEU A 101 18.15 -40.35 11.07
N ALA A 102 19.01 -39.48 11.60
CA ALA A 102 20.44 -39.73 11.70
C ALA A 102 20.75 -40.91 12.64
N ALA A 103 20.03 -41.03 13.76
CA ALA A 103 20.16 -42.16 14.68
C ALA A 103 19.78 -43.51 14.06
N ARG A 104 18.93 -43.51 13.02
CA ARG A 104 18.57 -44.70 12.23
C ARG A 104 19.47 -44.92 11.01
N GLY A 105 20.45 -44.05 10.76
CA GLY A 105 21.31 -44.11 9.58
C GLY A 105 20.64 -43.65 8.27
N GLU A 106 19.40 -43.17 8.33
CA GLU A 106 18.61 -42.74 7.17
C GLU A 106 19.00 -41.33 6.66
N LEU A 107 19.62 -40.52 7.52
CA LEU A 107 20.16 -39.21 7.20
C LEU A 107 21.63 -39.13 7.62
N THR A 108 22.55 -39.23 6.66
CA THR A 108 24.00 -39.20 6.92
C THR A 108 24.62 -37.88 6.44
N CYS A 109 25.86 -37.61 6.86
CA CYS A 109 26.61 -36.46 6.34
C CYS A 109 26.74 -36.50 4.81
N ALA A 110 26.87 -37.68 4.19
CA ALA A 110 26.90 -37.83 2.74
C ALA A 110 25.60 -37.37 2.05
N THR A 111 24.47 -37.44 2.75
CA THR A 111 23.16 -36.98 2.25
C THR A 111 23.10 -35.44 2.13
N CYS A 112 23.72 -34.72 3.06
CA CYS A 112 23.64 -33.25 3.16
C CYS A 112 24.91 -32.53 2.69
N HIS A 113 26.07 -33.17 2.65
CA HIS A 113 27.34 -32.53 2.29
C HIS A 113 27.35 -31.85 0.90
N PRO A 114 26.79 -32.46 -0.17
CA PRO A 114 26.70 -31.79 -1.47
C PRO A 114 25.84 -30.52 -1.44
N ALA A 115 24.93 -30.39 -0.48
CA ALA A 115 24.09 -29.20 -0.30
C ALA A 115 24.87 -28.01 0.28
N HIS A 116 25.96 -28.29 1.00
CA HIS A 116 26.84 -27.30 1.63
C HIS A 116 28.13 -27.06 0.84
N ASP A 117 28.41 -27.79 -0.24
CA ASP A 117 29.63 -27.68 -1.07
C ASP A 117 29.89 -26.26 -1.60
N ALA A 118 28.83 -25.47 -1.79
CA ALA A 118 28.95 -24.08 -2.22
C ALA A 118 29.30 -23.08 -1.09
N PHE A 119 29.29 -23.53 0.17
CA PHE A 119 29.52 -22.75 1.40
C PHE A 119 28.98 -21.33 1.30
N GLN A 120 27.65 -21.20 1.40
CA GLN A 120 26.95 -19.91 1.31
C GLN A 120 26.23 -19.59 2.61
N GLY A 121 26.18 -18.31 2.98
CA GLY A 121 25.45 -17.88 4.16
C GLY A 121 25.42 -16.37 4.34
N VAL A 122 24.79 -15.94 5.43
CA VAL A 122 24.74 -14.54 5.87
C VAL A 122 25.35 -14.44 7.25
N THR A 123 26.29 -13.51 7.44
CA THR A 123 26.89 -13.20 8.75
C THR A 123 26.44 -11.82 9.20
N PHE A 124 25.88 -11.73 10.38
CA PHE A 124 25.47 -10.48 11.04
C PHE A 124 26.56 -10.04 12.02
N GLY A 125 27.03 -8.81 11.89
CA GLY A 125 27.98 -8.18 12.79
C GLY A 125 27.29 -7.47 13.98
N PRO A 126 28.06 -7.11 15.02
CA PRO A 126 27.54 -6.44 16.21
C PRO A 126 27.00 -5.03 15.93
N ASP A 127 27.51 -4.35 14.90
CA ASP A 127 27.09 -2.99 14.50
C ASP A 127 25.79 -2.99 13.66
N GLY A 128 25.11 -4.14 13.57
CA GLY A 128 23.89 -4.32 12.78
C GLY A 128 24.10 -4.53 11.27
N GLY A 129 25.36 -4.46 10.80
CA GLY A 129 25.73 -4.78 9.42
C GLY A 129 25.59 -6.27 9.11
N ALA A 130 25.24 -6.61 7.87
CA ALA A 130 25.16 -7.99 7.40
C ALA A 130 25.97 -8.21 6.13
N LEU A 131 26.66 -9.34 6.06
CA LEU A 131 27.48 -9.77 4.93
C LEU A 131 26.96 -11.09 4.39
N ARG A 132 26.52 -11.10 3.13
CA ARG A 132 26.21 -12.32 2.37
C ARG A 132 27.52 -12.84 1.76
N TRP A 133 27.91 -14.08 2.03
CA TRP A 133 29.18 -14.68 1.55
C TRP A 133 28.95 -15.98 0.76
N GLY A 134 29.78 -16.26 -0.26
CA GLY A 134 29.62 -17.37 -1.21
C GLY A 134 30.48 -17.16 -2.46
N ALA A 135 29.89 -17.24 -3.67
CA ALA A 135 30.54 -16.89 -4.95
C ALA A 135 30.76 -15.35 -5.12
N GLY A 136 31.21 -14.69 -4.05
CA GLY A 136 31.29 -13.24 -3.88
C GLY A 136 30.74 -12.82 -2.51
N ALA A 137 31.37 -11.84 -1.86
CA ALA A 137 30.87 -11.25 -0.61
C ALA A 137 30.13 -9.94 -0.93
N VAL A 138 28.84 -9.87 -0.60
CA VAL A 138 27.99 -8.70 -0.85
C VAL A 138 27.50 -8.15 0.50
N PRO A 139 27.80 -6.88 0.83
CA PRO A 139 27.15 -6.21 1.95
C PRO A 139 25.65 -6.12 1.69
N VAL A 140 24.84 -6.57 2.64
CA VAL A 140 23.38 -6.50 2.55
C VAL A 140 22.84 -5.68 3.71
N GLN A 141 21.85 -4.83 3.45
CA GLN A 141 21.18 -4.11 4.52
C GLN A 141 20.25 -5.08 5.25
N ALA A 142 20.57 -5.39 6.51
CA ALA A 142 19.68 -6.13 7.39
C ALA A 142 19.33 -5.28 8.61
N LYS A 143 18.04 -5.07 8.86
CA LYS A 143 17.55 -4.34 10.04
C LYS A 143 17.62 -5.23 11.27
N THR A 144 18.80 -5.34 11.87
CA THR A 144 19.04 -6.21 13.03
C THR A 144 19.20 -5.44 14.34
N ASN A 145 19.14 -4.10 14.32
CA ASN A 145 19.13 -3.19 15.48
C ASN A 145 20.14 -3.55 16.60
N GLY A 146 21.36 -4.00 16.25
CA GLY A 146 22.39 -4.34 17.24
C GLY A 146 22.06 -5.54 18.14
N VAL A 147 21.14 -6.42 17.74
CA VAL A 147 20.67 -7.58 18.52
C VAL A 147 21.78 -8.62 18.78
N PHE A 148 22.88 -8.59 18.01
CA PHE A 148 23.96 -9.58 18.10
C PHE A 148 25.17 -9.06 18.87
N SER A 149 25.48 -9.64 20.03
CA SER A 149 26.72 -9.33 20.77
C SER A 149 27.97 -10.02 20.20
N LYS A 150 27.80 -10.98 19.28
CA LYS A 150 28.87 -11.69 18.56
C LYS A 150 28.44 -11.96 17.11
N PRO A 151 29.38 -12.08 16.16
CA PRO A 151 29.05 -12.41 14.77
C PRO A 151 28.20 -13.68 14.69
N THR A 152 27.01 -13.55 14.11
CA THR A 152 26.02 -14.63 14.02
C THR A 152 25.83 -15.01 12.55
N THR A 153 26.04 -16.27 12.23
CA THR A 153 26.03 -16.76 10.85
C THR A 153 24.88 -17.74 10.63
N VAL A 154 24.13 -17.53 9.55
CA VAL A 154 23.03 -18.38 9.09
C VAL A 154 23.42 -18.97 7.73
N PRO A 155 23.66 -20.29 7.63
CA PRO A 155 23.98 -20.97 6.38
C PRO A 155 22.77 -21.04 5.44
N LEU A 156 23.07 -20.98 4.14
CA LEU A 156 22.12 -21.16 3.07
C LEU A 156 22.50 -22.40 2.26
N VAL A 157 21.49 -23.20 1.91
CA VAL A 157 21.62 -24.35 1.01
C VAL A 157 20.70 -24.16 -0.19
N SER A 158 20.92 -24.91 -1.27
CA SER A 158 19.98 -24.90 -2.39
C SER A 158 18.66 -25.55 -1.95
N LEU A 159 17.53 -24.94 -2.29
CA LEU A 159 16.22 -25.47 -1.98
C LEU A 159 16.00 -26.87 -2.59
N ALA A 160 16.61 -27.14 -3.74
CA ALA A 160 16.61 -28.47 -4.37
C ALA A 160 17.21 -29.56 -3.47
N ALA A 161 18.10 -29.22 -2.54
CA ALA A 161 18.67 -30.21 -1.61
C ALA A 161 17.64 -30.70 -0.60
N CYS A 162 16.77 -29.82 -0.11
CA CYS A 162 15.74 -30.16 0.88
C CYS A 162 14.46 -30.73 0.23
N ALA A 163 14.19 -30.37 -1.03
CA ALA A 163 13.03 -30.85 -1.78
C ALA A 163 13.00 -32.37 -2.04
N LYS A 164 14.08 -33.08 -1.70
CA LYS A 164 14.15 -34.55 -1.75
C LYS A 164 13.35 -35.23 -0.63
N CYS A 165 13.16 -34.55 0.50
CA CYS A 165 12.51 -35.08 1.70
C CYS A 165 11.32 -34.22 2.17
N HIS A 166 11.15 -33.04 1.58
CA HIS A 166 10.15 -32.05 1.97
C HIS A 166 9.44 -31.49 0.74
N ASP A 167 8.18 -31.10 0.90
CA ASP A 167 7.49 -30.30 -0.11
C ASP A 167 7.61 -28.80 0.23
N PRO A 168 8.47 -28.03 -0.48
CA PRO A 168 8.62 -26.61 -0.22
C PRO A 168 7.37 -25.77 -0.56
N ARG A 169 6.37 -26.37 -1.22
CA ARG A 169 5.12 -25.71 -1.61
C ARG A 169 4.00 -25.92 -0.59
N ASP A 170 4.03 -26.97 0.22
CA ASP A 170 3.07 -27.18 1.30
C ASP A 170 3.41 -26.28 2.50
N ALA A 171 2.48 -25.39 2.86
CA ALA A 171 2.64 -24.49 4.00
C ALA A 171 2.66 -25.22 5.36
N ARG A 172 2.19 -26.48 5.40
CA ARG A 172 2.19 -27.35 6.59
C ARG A 172 3.49 -28.15 6.72
N ASP A 173 4.27 -28.26 5.65
CA ASP A 173 5.57 -28.94 5.70
C ASP A 173 6.55 -28.12 6.57
N PRO A 174 7.31 -28.74 7.48
CA PRO A 174 8.28 -28.04 8.32
C PRO A 174 9.29 -27.15 7.56
N ILE A 175 9.60 -27.46 6.30
CA ILE A 175 10.48 -26.64 5.46
C ILE A 175 9.92 -25.24 5.20
N ALA A 176 8.61 -25.04 5.37
CA ALA A 176 7.94 -23.74 5.23
C ALA A 176 8.54 -22.66 6.16
N ALA A 177 9.15 -23.04 7.29
CA ALA A 177 9.86 -22.11 8.15
C ALA A 177 11.21 -21.65 7.55
N CYS A 178 11.83 -22.47 6.71
CA CYS A 178 13.18 -22.32 6.14
C CYS A 178 13.19 -21.65 4.76
N VAL A 179 12.02 -21.39 4.18
CA VAL A 179 11.85 -20.73 2.88
C VAL A 179 11.03 -19.46 3.02
N SER A 180 11.26 -18.47 2.16
CA SER A 180 10.43 -17.26 2.16
C SER A 180 9.03 -17.56 1.60
N ARG A 181 8.06 -16.68 1.88
CA ARG A 181 6.68 -16.82 1.37
C ARG A 181 6.62 -16.71 -0.16
N ASP A 182 7.49 -15.91 -0.76
CA ASP A 182 7.62 -15.73 -2.21
C ASP A 182 8.12 -16.99 -2.90
N VAL A 183 8.89 -17.80 -2.16
CA VAL A 183 9.35 -19.09 -2.68
C VAL A 183 8.18 -20.05 -2.91
N ARG A 184 7.19 -20.02 -2.01
CA ARG A 184 6.01 -20.91 -2.06
C ARG A 184 4.95 -20.48 -3.07
N ARG A 185 4.95 -19.20 -3.46
CA ARG A 185 3.94 -18.59 -4.35
C ARG A 185 4.34 -18.55 -5.82
N ASP A 186 5.59 -18.90 -6.13
CA ASP A 186 6.15 -18.89 -7.50
C ASP A 186 6.41 -20.34 -7.97
N PRO A 187 5.43 -20.96 -8.66
CA PRO A 187 5.53 -22.35 -9.11
C PRO A 187 6.49 -22.54 -10.29
N GLU A 188 6.89 -21.46 -10.97
CA GLU A 188 7.72 -21.49 -12.20
C GLU A 188 9.22 -21.42 -11.91
N SER A 189 9.62 -20.93 -10.74
CA SER A 189 11.03 -20.88 -10.36
C SER A 189 11.68 -22.26 -10.16
N SER A 190 12.91 -22.40 -10.65
CA SER A 190 13.72 -23.60 -10.40
C SER A 190 14.11 -23.68 -8.92
N LEU A 191 13.82 -24.81 -8.27
CA LEU A 191 14.25 -25.09 -6.90
C LEU A 191 15.79 -25.09 -6.77
N ALA A 192 16.52 -25.33 -7.87
CA ALA A 192 17.98 -25.31 -7.88
C ALA A 192 18.56 -23.90 -7.74
N THR A 193 17.83 -22.86 -8.15
CA THR A 193 18.28 -21.47 -8.15
C THR A 193 17.79 -20.66 -6.95
N ARG A 194 17.14 -21.31 -5.98
CA ARG A 194 16.60 -20.66 -4.78
C ARG A 194 17.32 -21.10 -3.51
N PRO A 195 17.73 -20.16 -2.63
CA PRO A 195 18.29 -20.50 -1.34
C PRO A 195 17.19 -20.93 -0.35
N SER A 196 17.51 -21.89 0.50
CA SER A 196 16.80 -22.20 1.75
C SER A 196 17.74 -22.04 2.93
N LEU A 197 17.19 -21.75 4.10
CA LEU A 197 17.96 -21.61 5.34
C LEU A 197 18.20 -22.99 5.97
N CYS A 198 19.44 -23.29 6.36
CA CYS A 198 19.77 -24.54 7.06
C CYS A 198 20.02 -24.27 8.56
N PHE A 199 19.15 -24.82 9.42
CA PHE A 199 19.22 -24.60 10.88
C PHE A 199 20.18 -25.57 11.60
N ASP A 200 20.75 -26.52 10.87
CA ASP A 200 21.60 -27.58 11.43
C ASP A 200 23.05 -27.11 11.68
N GLU A 201 23.45 -25.94 11.17
CA GLU A 201 24.83 -25.44 11.22
C GLU A 201 25.02 -24.09 11.96
N HIS A 202 24.07 -23.67 12.80
CA HIS A 202 24.19 -22.39 13.51
C HIS A 202 25.29 -22.38 14.60
N ARG A 203 26.05 -21.27 14.70
CA ARG A 203 26.64 -20.85 15.98
C ARG A 203 25.51 -20.52 16.96
N PRO A 204 25.64 -20.79 18.28
CA PRO A 204 24.65 -20.32 19.24
C PRO A 204 24.65 -18.78 19.27
N ALA A 205 23.55 -18.17 18.82
CA ALA A 205 23.23 -16.82 19.25
C ALA A 205 23.04 -16.86 20.76
N SER A 206 23.56 -15.87 21.49
CA SER A 206 23.59 -15.85 22.96
C SER A 206 22.21 -15.90 23.62
N ARG A 207 21.13 -15.64 22.86
CA ARG A 207 19.72 -15.65 23.29
C ARG A 207 18.79 -16.19 22.20
N ALA A 208 17.67 -16.80 22.60
CA ALA A 208 16.65 -17.34 21.69
C ALA A 208 16.02 -16.26 20.77
N GLU A 209 15.83 -15.04 21.29
CA GLU A 209 15.31 -13.90 20.53
C GLU A 209 16.26 -13.50 19.38
N ALA A 210 17.57 -13.44 19.65
CA ALA A 210 18.57 -13.14 18.61
C ALA A 210 18.57 -14.20 17.50
N ARG A 211 18.32 -15.47 17.84
CA ARG A 211 18.19 -16.56 16.86
C ARG A 211 16.98 -16.39 15.94
N ALA A 212 15.84 -15.93 16.47
CA ALA A 212 14.65 -15.63 15.67
C ALA A 212 14.87 -14.41 14.76
N VAL A 213 15.55 -13.37 15.26
CA VAL A 213 15.90 -12.18 14.45
C VAL A 213 16.87 -12.54 13.32
N ALA A 214 17.91 -13.34 13.60
CA ALA A 214 18.84 -13.81 12.56
C ALA A 214 18.12 -14.60 11.47
N TRP A 215 17.21 -15.48 11.89
CA TRP A 215 16.41 -16.31 10.99
C TRP A 215 15.57 -15.46 10.04
N GLU A 216 14.76 -14.54 10.57
CA GLU A 216 13.91 -13.68 9.74
C GLU A 216 14.71 -12.70 8.88
N ALA A 217 15.83 -12.16 9.40
CA ALA A 217 16.71 -11.30 8.63
C ALA A 217 17.35 -12.06 7.45
N THR A 218 17.80 -13.31 7.64
CA THR A 218 18.35 -14.11 6.55
C THR A 218 17.30 -14.55 5.54
N ARG A 219 16.04 -14.78 5.97
CA ARG A 219 14.91 -15.02 5.05
C ARG A 219 14.67 -13.81 4.14
N ALA A 220 14.74 -12.59 4.66
CA ALA A 220 14.61 -11.39 3.87
C ALA A 220 15.75 -11.26 2.84
N VAL A 221 16.99 -11.57 3.24
CA VAL A 221 18.13 -11.57 2.30
C VAL A 221 17.95 -12.64 1.21
N ALA A 222 17.51 -13.85 1.58
CA ALA A 222 17.26 -14.97 0.67
C ALA A 222 16.21 -14.67 -0.42
N VAL A 223 15.24 -13.78 -0.15
CA VAL A 223 14.27 -13.31 -1.16
C VAL A 223 14.94 -12.48 -2.25
N THR A 224 15.90 -11.65 -1.86
CA THR A 224 16.51 -10.65 -2.74
C THR A 224 17.74 -11.16 -3.49
N THR A 225 18.17 -12.41 -3.24
CA THR A 225 19.42 -12.95 -3.79
C THR A 225 19.24 -14.37 -4.32
N PRO A 226 19.46 -14.62 -5.63
CA PRO A 226 19.38 -15.96 -6.19
C PRO A 226 20.52 -16.87 -5.70
N TRP A 227 20.32 -18.19 -5.78
CA TRP A 227 21.39 -19.17 -5.54
C TRP A 227 22.39 -19.13 -6.69
N VAL A 228 23.67 -18.95 -6.36
CA VAL A 228 24.77 -18.93 -7.34
C VAL A 228 25.53 -20.25 -7.23
N SER A 229 25.41 -21.12 -8.24
CA SER A 229 26.22 -22.34 -8.32
C SER A 229 27.68 -22.00 -8.65
N ARG A 230 28.61 -22.83 -8.15
CA ARG A 230 30.02 -22.76 -8.54
C ARG A 230 30.09 -23.08 -10.04
N ALA A 231 30.67 -22.19 -10.84
CA ALA A 231 31.00 -22.54 -12.23
C ALA A 231 31.97 -23.72 -12.19
N SER A 232 31.62 -24.83 -12.84
CA SER A 232 32.58 -25.90 -13.09
C SER A 232 33.67 -25.31 -13.98
N ASN A 233 34.92 -25.40 -13.55
CA ASN A 233 36.08 -25.13 -14.41
C ASN A 233 36.16 -26.26 -15.45
N ALA A 234 35.27 -26.23 -16.43
CA ALA A 234 35.39 -26.95 -17.66
C ALA A 234 35.64 -25.89 -18.73
N ASN A 235 36.91 -25.69 -19.08
CA ASN A 235 37.44 -25.44 -20.43
C ASN A 235 38.75 -24.63 -20.36
N GLY A 236 39.79 -25.19 -20.97
CA GLY A 236 41.17 -24.71 -20.95
C GLY A 236 41.43 -23.44 -21.81
N PRO A 237 42.67 -22.92 -21.77
CA PRO A 237 42.94 -21.49 -21.93
C PRO A 237 43.15 -20.98 -23.38
N TRP A 238 42.65 -21.65 -24.43
CA TRP A 238 43.05 -21.33 -25.82
C TRP A 238 41.93 -21.05 -26.82
N LEU A 239 40.81 -20.45 -26.40
CA LEU A 239 39.68 -20.19 -27.31
C LEU A 239 39.12 -18.75 -27.48
N PRO A 240 39.72 -17.63 -27.00
CA PRO A 240 39.11 -16.31 -27.20
C PRO A 240 39.84 -15.46 -28.24
N VAL A 241 40.12 -15.97 -29.43
CA VAL A 241 40.50 -15.11 -30.58
C VAL A 241 39.46 -15.17 -31.70
N ALA A 242 38.77 -16.30 -31.88
CA ALA A 242 37.70 -16.42 -32.88
C ALA A 242 36.33 -15.87 -32.40
N GLY A 243 36.06 -15.86 -31.09
CA GLY A 243 34.76 -15.46 -30.53
C GLY A 243 34.48 -13.95 -30.53
N ALA A 244 35.52 -13.11 -30.63
CA ALA A 244 35.39 -11.66 -30.53
C ALA A 244 34.65 -11.03 -31.73
N PHE A 245 34.80 -11.61 -32.93
CA PHE A 245 34.12 -11.10 -34.13
C PHE A 245 32.67 -11.58 -34.26
N GLY A 246 32.36 -12.81 -33.82
CA GLY A 246 30.98 -13.31 -33.78
C GLY A 246 30.11 -12.63 -32.71
N GLY A 247 30.72 -12.28 -31.57
CA GLY A 247 30.01 -11.66 -30.44
C GLY A 247 29.46 -10.26 -30.73
N ALA A 248 30.15 -9.45 -31.54
CA ALA A 248 29.72 -8.08 -31.85
C ALA A 248 28.47 -8.05 -32.76
N ALA A 249 28.39 -8.95 -33.75
CA ALA A 249 27.21 -9.09 -34.61
C ALA A 249 26.01 -9.67 -33.85
N ALA A 250 26.27 -10.67 -32.99
CA ALA A 250 25.25 -11.26 -32.14
C ALA A 250 24.71 -10.26 -31.10
N PHE A 251 25.56 -9.40 -30.53
CA PHE A 251 25.16 -8.37 -29.56
C PHE A 251 24.29 -7.28 -30.22
N GLY A 252 24.64 -6.83 -31.43
CA GLY A 252 23.80 -5.91 -32.20
C GLY A 252 22.39 -6.47 -32.48
N ALA A 253 22.32 -7.73 -32.89
CA ALA A 253 21.05 -8.43 -33.09
C ALA A 253 20.28 -8.66 -31.79
N LEU A 254 20.96 -9.01 -30.69
CA LEU A 254 20.37 -9.20 -29.36
C LEU A 254 19.84 -7.92 -28.76
N VAL A 255 20.50 -6.77 -28.96
CA VAL A 255 20.00 -5.47 -28.49
C VAL A 255 18.76 -5.06 -29.27
N ALA A 256 18.74 -5.26 -30.59
CA ALA A 256 17.55 -5.01 -31.41
C ALA A 256 16.37 -5.94 -31.03
N LEU A 257 16.65 -7.23 -30.80
CA LEU A 257 15.66 -8.21 -30.34
C LEU A 257 15.19 -7.96 -28.89
N ARG A 258 16.06 -7.48 -28.01
CA ARG A 258 15.75 -7.15 -26.62
C ARG A 258 14.97 -5.85 -26.49
N ASP A 259 15.19 -4.88 -27.38
CA ASP A 259 14.36 -3.68 -27.47
C ASP A 259 12.96 -4.00 -28.02
N ARG A 260 12.87 -4.91 -29.00
CA ARG A 260 11.58 -5.45 -29.49
C ARG A 260 10.85 -6.26 -28.41
N ARG A 261 11.53 -7.20 -27.75
CA ARG A 261 10.98 -8.01 -26.64
C ARG A 261 10.65 -7.20 -25.38
N ARG A 262 11.29 -6.05 -25.14
CA ARG A 262 10.90 -5.13 -24.05
C ARG A 262 9.64 -4.35 -24.38
N ARG A 263 9.38 -4.05 -25.65
CA ARG A 263 8.12 -3.47 -26.11
C ARG A 263 6.98 -4.50 -26.09
N ASP A 264 7.30 -5.78 -26.31
CA ASP A 264 6.31 -6.87 -26.37
C ASP A 264 6.11 -7.66 -25.06
N LYS A 265 6.93 -7.44 -24.02
CA LYS A 265 6.74 -8.10 -22.71
C LYS A 265 5.57 -7.46 -21.96
N ALA A 266 4.42 -8.12 -22.01
CA ALA A 266 3.31 -7.84 -21.09
C ALA A 266 3.82 -7.93 -19.64
N LEU A 267 3.50 -6.91 -18.84
CA LEU A 267 3.73 -6.98 -17.39
C LEU A 267 2.98 -8.19 -16.82
N PRO A 268 3.49 -8.83 -15.75
CA PRO A 268 2.70 -9.80 -15.00
C PRO A 268 1.35 -9.17 -14.62
N PRO A 269 0.26 -9.96 -14.60
CA PRO A 269 -1.08 -9.43 -14.36
C PRO A 269 -1.09 -8.67 -13.03
N ALA A 270 -1.50 -7.41 -13.08
CA ALA A 270 -1.62 -6.57 -11.90
C ALA A 270 -2.58 -7.24 -10.88
N PRO A 271 -2.30 -7.16 -9.57
CA PRO A 271 -3.21 -7.65 -8.54
C PRO A 271 -4.62 -7.09 -8.79
N LYS A 272 -5.65 -7.93 -8.73
CA LYS A 272 -7.03 -7.53 -9.10
C LYS A 272 -7.45 -6.31 -8.26
N LEU A 273 -8.10 -5.35 -8.91
CA LEU A 273 -8.73 -4.22 -8.21
C LEU A 273 -9.82 -4.78 -7.30
N GLU A 274 -9.81 -4.40 -6.04
CA GLU A 274 -10.95 -4.65 -5.14
C GLU A 274 -12.02 -3.62 -5.48
N THR A 275 -12.82 -3.95 -6.49
CA THR A 275 -14.14 -3.35 -6.71
C THR A 275 -15.18 -4.21 -5.98
N PRO A 276 -16.15 -3.60 -5.27
CA PRO A 276 -17.23 -4.37 -4.66
C PRO A 276 -17.87 -5.28 -5.70
N ALA A 277 -18.22 -6.50 -5.27
CA ALA A 277 -19.00 -7.42 -6.08
C ALA A 277 -20.24 -6.69 -6.63
N ALA A 278 -20.67 -7.06 -7.84
CA ALA A 278 -21.83 -6.46 -8.49
C ALA A 278 -23.11 -6.53 -7.63
N ARG A 279 -23.10 -7.42 -6.63
CA ARG A 279 -24.16 -7.78 -5.69
C ARG A 279 -23.79 -7.42 -4.25
N ARG A 280 -24.73 -6.85 -3.49
CA ARG A 280 -24.57 -6.46 -2.08
C ARG A 280 -24.35 -7.70 -1.25
N LYS A 281 -23.14 -7.88 -0.75
CA LYS A 281 -22.83 -8.93 0.23
C LYS A 281 -23.53 -8.60 1.56
N LEU A 282 -24.62 -9.28 1.88
CA LEU A 282 -25.43 -9.02 3.08
C LEU A 282 -25.20 -10.13 4.11
N PRO A 283 -25.14 -9.80 5.42
CA PRO A 283 -25.10 -10.80 6.47
C PRO A 283 -26.39 -11.62 6.49
N VAL A 284 -26.27 -12.94 6.50
CA VAL A 284 -27.37 -13.88 6.77
C VAL A 284 -27.10 -14.50 8.14
N ILE A 285 -28.11 -14.47 9.01
CA ILE A 285 -27.95 -14.85 10.41
C ILE A 285 -28.88 -16.02 10.71
N ASP A 286 -28.29 -17.14 11.11
CA ASP A 286 -29.01 -18.27 11.67
C ASP A 286 -29.38 -17.96 13.12
N ALA A 287 -30.64 -17.57 13.32
CA ALA A 287 -31.20 -17.24 14.62
C ALA A 287 -31.13 -18.40 15.63
N SER A 288 -31.12 -19.65 15.16
CA SER A 288 -31.07 -20.83 16.04
C SER A 288 -29.68 -21.07 16.65
N ARG A 289 -28.63 -20.59 15.97
CA ARG A 289 -27.23 -20.73 16.39
C ARG A 289 -26.63 -19.45 16.97
N CYS A 290 -27.36 -18.34 16.86
CA CYS A 290 -26.91 -17.03 17.32
C CYS A 290 -26.87 -16.98 18.84
N LEU A 291 -25.71 -16.59 19.39
CA LEU A 291 -25.51 -16.46 20.84
C LEU A 291 -25.93 -15.09 21.40
N GLY A 292 -26.30 -14.13 20.55
CA GLY A 292 -26.57 -12.76 21.01
C GLY A 292 -25.37 -12.05 21.62
N CYS A 293 -24.14 -12.49 21.32
CA CYS A 293 -22.90 -12.05 21.99
C CYS A 293 -22.36 -10.67 21.57
N TYR A 294 -23.09 -9.93 20.73
CA TYR A 294 -22.73 -8.59 20.20
C TYR A 294 -21.44 -8.51 19.35
N ALA A 295 -20.63 -9.56 19.25
CA ALA A 295 -19.36 -9.54 18.50
C ALA A 295 -19.51 -9.00 17.05
N CYS A 296 -20.53 -9.45 16.32
CA CYS A 296 -20.77 -9.00 14.95
C CYS A 296 -21.26 -7.54 14.86
N VAL A 297 -22.01 -7.08 15.87
CA VAL A 297 -22.49 -5.70 15.98
C VAL A 297 -21.29 -4.78 16.20
N ASP A 298 -20.44 -5.12 17.17
CA ASP A 298 -19.24 -4.35 17.50
C ASP A 298 -18.20 -4.32 16.36
N ALA A 299 -18.09 -5.43 15.62
CA ALA A 299 -17.18 -5.52 14.49
C ALA A 299 -17.72 -4.85 13.21
N CYS A 300 -18.99 -4.44 13.16
CA CYS A 300 -19.57 -3.82 11.97
C CYS A 300 -19.21 -2.33 11.91
N PRO A 301 -18.34 -1.88 10.99
CA PRO A 301 -17.91 -0.47 10.95
C PRO A 301 -19.03 0.50 10.52
N PHE A 302 -20.16 -0.03 10.05
CA PHE A 302 -21.31 0.75 9.57
C PHE A 302 -22.55 0.57 10.44
N ASP A 303 -22.45 -0.19 11.55
CA ASP A 303 -23.57 -0.51 12.46
C ASP A 303 -24.79 -1.13 11.75
N VAL A 304 -24.57 -1.89 10.66
CA VAL A 304 -25.62 -2.55 9.86
C VAL A 304 -26.41 -3.57 10.69
N LEU A 305 -25.74 -4.15 11.68
CA LEU A 305 -26.24 -5.20 12.55
C LEU A 305 -26.68 -4.61 13.90
N THR A 306 -27.76 -5.14 14.47
CA THR A 306 -28.20 -4.87 15.85
C THR A 306 -28.61 -6.18 16.53
N ILE A 307 -28.83 -6.16 17.84
CA ILE A 307 -29.44 -7.29 18.58
C ILE A 307 -30.92 -6.98 18.83
N GLU A 308 -31.79 -7.88 18.37
CA GLU A 308 -33.21 -7.88 18.69
C GLU A 308 -33.57 -9.22 19.33
N LYS A 309 -34.23 -9.18 20.50
CA LYS A 309 -34.65 -10.40 21.24
C LYS A 309 -33.52 -11.43 21.39
N TYR A 310 -32.31 -10.97 21.75
CA TYR A 310 -31.10 -11.79 21.93
C TYR A 310 -30.52 -12.42 20.66
N VAL A 311 -31.01 -12.05 19.46
CA VAL A 311 -30.49 -12.53 18.18
C VAL A 311 -29.99 -11.35 17.35
N ALA A 312 -28.88 -11.53 16.64
CA ALA A 312 -28.39 -10.53 15.70
C ALA A 312 -29.32 -10.43 14.49
N VAL A 313 -29.63 -9.21 14.05
CA VAL A 313 -30.46 -8.93 12.87
C VAL A 313 -29.83 -7.85 12.00
N VAL A 314 -30.09 -7.92 10.69
CA VAL A 314 -29.67 -6.89 9.73
C VAL A 314 -30.67 -5.73 9.75
N ALA A 315 -30.38 -4.72 10.55
CA ALA A 315 -31.27 -3.57 10.70
C ALA A 315 -31.19 -2.60 9.50
N ARG A 316 -30.02 -2.48 8.87
CA ARG A 316 -29.76 -1.45 7.83
C ARG A 316 -29.00 -2.02 6.64
N PRO A 317 -29.63 -2.89 5.84
CA PRO A 317 -28.98 -3.60 4.74
C PRO A 317 -28.39 -2.64 3.69
N ASP A 318 -28.99 -1.46 3.50
CA ASP A 318 -28.52 -0.44 2.56
C ASP A 318 -27.15 0.17 2.90
N GLU A 319 -26.73 0.10 4.16
CA GLU A 319 -25.45 0.63 4.63
C GLU A 319 -24.33 -0.41 4.63
N CYS A 320 -24.63 -1.66 4.23
CA CYS A 320 -23.63 -2.72 4.16
C CYS A 320 -22.69 -2.51 2.96
N CYS A 321 -21.40 -2.38 3.24
CA CYS A 321 -20.35 -2.32 2.21
C CYS A 321 -19.75 -3.69 1.87
N GLY A 322 -20.30 -4.78 2.42
CA GLY A 322 -19.88 -6.15 2.10
C GLY A 322 -18.55 -6.60 2.70
N VAL A 323 -18.02 -5.87 3.69
CA VAL A 323 -16.83 -6.31 4.43
C VAL A 323 -17.19 -7.46 5.38
N VAL A 324 -16.44 -8.56 5.30
CA VAL A 324 -16.72 -9.83 6.00
C VAL A 324 -16.29 -9.84 7.48
N LEU A 325 -16.14 -8.67 8.11
CA LEU A 325 -15.68 -8.56 9.50
C LEU A 325 -16.65 -9.25 10.46
N CYS A 326 -17.95 -9.03 10.28
CA CYS A 326 -19.01 -9.61 11.11
C CYS A 326 -19.04 -11.16 11.06
N GLU A 327 -18.74 -11.74 9.90
CA GLU A 327 -18.62 -13.20 9.72
C GLU A 327 -17.37 -13.74 10.41
N ARG A 328 -16.22 -13.07 10.24
CA ARG A 328 -14.96 -13.49 10.85
C ARG A 328 -14.97 -13.50 12.38
N VAL A 329 -15.69 -12.57 13.00
CA VAL A 329 -15.76 -12.47 14.47
C VAL A 329 -16.86 -13.34 15.07
N CYS A 330 -17.70 -14.00 14.26
CA CYS A 330 -18.81 -14.80 14.75
C CYS A 330 -18.27 -16.10 15.38
N PRO A 331 -18.31 -16.26 16.71
CA PRO A 331 -17.61 -17.36 17.38
C PRO A 331 -18.22 -18.73 17.08
N ASN A 332 -19.52 -18.78 16.77
CA ASN A 332 -20.25 -20.01 16.50
C ASN A 332 -20.60 -20.19 15.00
N GLY A 333 -20.12 -19.28 14.13
CA GLY A 333 -20.43 -19.28 12.70
C GLY A 333 -21.92 -19.15 12.37
N SER A 334 -22.71 -18.52 13.25
CA SER A 334 -24.15 -18.28 13.03
C SER A 334 -24.42 -17.15 12.03
N LEU A 335 -23.39 -16.47 11.55
CA LEU A 335 -23.49 -15.38 10.58
C LEU A 335 -22.58 -15.70 9.40
N THR A 336 -23.15 -15.73 8.21
CA THR A 336 -22.45 -15.86 6.93
C THR A 336 -22.73 -14.64 6.07
N ILE A 337 -21.92 -14.43 5.04
CA ILE A 337 -22.15 -13.35 4.06
C ILE A 337 -22.66 -13.98 2.77
N ASP A 338 -23.89 -13.62 2.38
CA ASP A 338 -24.55 -14.12 1.17
C ASP A 338 -24.63 -13.02 0.09
N GLU A 339 -24.80 -13.44 -1.17
CA GLU A 339 -24.94 -12.54 -2.31
C GLU A 339 -26.36 -11.94 -2.40
N GLY A 340 -26.52 -10.69 -1.95
CA GLY A 340 -27.75 -9.91 -2.07
C GLY A 340 -27.86 -9.07 -3.34
N ASP A 341 -28.85 -8.18 -3.41
CA ASP A 341 -29.18 -7.36 -4.59
C ASP A 341 -28.04 -6.47 -5.09
N ALA A 342 -28.06 -6.10 -6.39
CA ALA A 342 -27.06 -5.22 -6.97
C ALA A 342 -26.87 -3.90 -6.18
N THR A 343 -25.63 -3.44 -6.04
CA THR A 343 -25.34 -2.15 -5.38
C THR A 343 -25.80 -1.03 -6.31
N LYS A 344 -27.01 -0.48 -6.09
CA LYS A 344 -27.67 0.47 -7.01
C LYS A 344 -27.07 1.89 -7.02
N ASP A 345 -26.21 2.23 -6.06
CA ASP A 345 -25.72 3.60 -5.83
C ASP A 345 -24.18 3.73 -5.94
N ILE A 346 -23.62 3.16 -7.02
CA ILE A 346 -22.22 3.32 -7.43
C ILE A 346 -22.14 3.66 -8.93
N PRO A 347 -21.14 4.45 -9.36
CA PRO A 347 -20.93 4.74 -10.76
C PRO A 347 -20.53 3.49 -11.55
N HIS A 348 -20.97 3.44 -12.80
CA HIS A 348 -20.56 2.42 -13.75
C HIS A 348 -19.14 2.72 -14.23
N VAL A 349 -18.23 1.76 -14.02
CA VAL A 349 -16.83 1.81 -14.48
C VAL A 349 -16.40 0.45 -15.00
N ASP A 350 -15.45 0.44 -15.93
CA ASP A 350 -14.81 -0.77 -16.45
C ASP A 350 -13.73 -1.33 -15.49
N GLU A 351 -13.04 -2.40 -15.90
CA GLU A 351 -11.94 -3.00 -15.12
C GLU A 351 -10.70 -2.09 -14.94
N HIS A 352 -10.66 -0.97 -15.65
CA HIS A 352 -9.62 0.05 -15.58
C HIS A 352 -10.07 1.30 -14.80
N LEU A 353 -11.28 1.26 -14.24
CA LEU A 353 -11.93 2.36 -13.54
C LEU A 353 -12.26 3.56 -14.46
N GLU A 354 -12.32 3.33 -15.77
CA GLU A 354 -12.77 4.30 -16.76
C GLU A 354 -14.29 4.28 -16.85
N SER A 355 -14.89 5.45 -17.06
CA SER A 355 -16.32 5.55 -17.37
C SER A 355 -16.56 5.01 -18.78
N PRO A 356 -17.37 3.96 -18.96
CA PRO A 356 -17.68 3.45 -20.30
C PRO A 356 -18.52 4.43 -21.12
N HIS A 357 -19.14 5.41 -20.48
CA HIS A 357 -19.98 6.42 -21.12
C HIS A 357 -19.20 7.69 -21.48
N VAL A 358 -18.01 7.88 -20.91
CA VAL A 358 -17.23 9.12 -21.05
C VAL A 358 -15.75 8.75 -21.15
N PRO A 359 -15.26 8.41 -22.36
CA PRO A 359 -13.89 7.98 -22.56
C PRO A 359 -12.88 9.02 -22.08
N GLY A 360 -11.87 8.58 -21.34
CA GLY A 360 -10.84 9.41 -20.72
C GLY A 360 -11.19 10.01 -19.36
N LEU A 361 -12.41 9.75 -18.85
CA LEU A 361 -12.83 10.07 -17.48
C LEU A 361 -12.71 8.82 -16.60
N TYR A 362 -11.89 8.91 -15.56
CA TYR A 362 -11.65 7.82 -14.61
C TYR A 362 -12.21 8.15 -13.23
N LEU A 363 -12.65 7.13 -12.48
CA LEU A 363 -13.19 7.30 -11.13
C LEU A 363 -12.42 6.43 -10.14
N ALA A 364 -11.96 7.01 -9.02
CA ALA A 364 -11.14 6.31 -8.05
C ALA A 364 -11.52 6.62 -6.59
N GLY A 365 -11.13 5.73 -5.69
CA GLY A 365 -11.42 5.80 -4.26
C GLY A 365 -12.83 5.34 -3.93
N ASP A 366 -13.36 5.86 -2.83
CA ASP A 366 -14.64 5.43 -2.24
C ASP A 366 -15.83 5.54 -3.19
N LEU A 367 -15.74 6.35 -4.25
CA LEU A 367 -16.75 6.41 -5.31
C LEU A 367 -17.06 5.03 -5.89
N THR A 368 -16.04 4.18 -6.02
CA THR A 368 -16.15 2.83 -6.59
C THR A 368 -16.78 1.82 -5.61
N GLY A 369 -17.09 2.24 -4.38
CA GLY A 369 -17.93 1.52 -3.43
C GLY A 369 -17.19 0.75 -2.32
N LEU A 370 -15.85 0.73 -2.31
CA LEU A 370 -15.07 0.18 -1.18
C LEU A 370 -14.32 1.29 -0.42
N PRO A 371 -14.85 1.78 0.71
CA PRO A 371 -14.30 2.91 1.45
C PRO A 371 -13.09 2.50 2.31
N LEU A 372 -11.96 2.23 1.65
CA LEU A 372 -10.69 1.85 2.28
C LEU A 372 -9.55 2.72 1.75
N ILE A 373 -8.82 3.40 2.64
CA ILE A 373 -7.68 4.26 2.29
C ILE A 373 -6.65 3.50 1.43
N LYS A 374 -6.36 2.25 1.80
CA LYS A 374 -5.41 1.38 1.08
C LYS A 374 -5.87 1.12 -0.35
N ASN A 375 -7.15 0.80 -0.52
CA ASN A 375 -7.74 0.58 -1.83
C ASN A 375 -7.77 1.87 -2.65
N ALA A 376 -8.16 2.99 -2.04
CA ALA A 376 -8.17 4.29 -2.70
C ALA A 376 -6.78 4.68 -3.24
N ILE A 377 -5.72 4.46 -2.46
CA ILE A 377 -4.33 4.67 -2.91
C ILE A 377 -3.98 3.78 -4.10
N HIS A 378 -4.27 2.47 -4.00
CA HIS A 378 -4.03 1.51 -5.07
C HIS A 378 -4.77 1.88 -6.37
N GLN A 379 -6.05 2.27 -6.26
CA GLN A 379 -6.85 2.71 -7.40
C GLN A 379 -6.26 3.97 -8.07
N GLY A 380 -5.84 4.96 -7.28
CA GLY A 380 -5.22 6.17 -7.81
C GLY A 380 -3.94 5.88 -8.61
N VAL A 381 -3.07 5.00 -8.12
CA VAL A 381 -1.87 4.56 -8.85
C VAL A 381 -2.23 3.85 -10.15
N ARG A 382 -3.16 2.90 -10.10
CA ARG A 382 -3.55 2.09 -11.26
C ARG A 382 -4.22 2.88 -12.37
N VAL A 383 -5.10 3.81 -12.03
CA VAL A 383 -5.73 4.72 -13.01
C VAL A 383 -4.66 5.46 -13.79
N VAL A 384 -3.63 5.95 -13.12
CA VAL A 384 -2.58 6.71 -13.78
C VAL A 384 -1.63 5.82 -14.58
N ASP A 385 -1.37 4.59 -14.14
CA ASP A 385 -0.66 3.60 -14.96
C ASP A 385 -1.41 3.31 -16.27
N ARG A 386 -2.74 3.17 -16.20
CA ARG A 386 -3.58 3.01 -17.39
C ARG A 386 -3.49 4.25 -18.28
N ILE A 387 -3.71 5.43 -17.73
CA ILE A 387 -3.63 6.71 -18.46
C ILE A 387 -2.27 6.84 -19.16
N ALA A 388 -1.17 6.56 -18.46
CA ALA A 388 0.17 6.65 -19.04
C ALA A 388 0.38 5.65 -20.20
N SER A 389 -0.27 4.48 -20.16
CA SER A 389 -0.18 3.46 -21.21
C SER A 389 -1.00 3.81 -22.46
N THR A 390 -2.08 4.57 -22.32
CA THR A 390 -3.00 4.95 -23.42
C THR A 390 -2.83 6.39 -23.89
N MET A 391 -2.00 7.19 -23.21
CA MET A 391 -1.78 8.60 -23.55
C MET A 391 -1.13 8.72 -24.94
N PRO A 392 -1.65 9.58 -25.84
CA PRO A 392 -1.02 9.83 -27.13
C PRO A 392 0.37 10.47 -26.97
N LYS A 393 1.30 10.11 -27.86
CA LYS A 393 2.67 10.66 -27.86
C LYS A 393 2.71 12.18 -28.05
N LYS A 394 1.78 12.72 -28.85
CA LYS A 394 1.61 14.15 -29.05
C LYS A 394 0.52 14.65 -28.09
N ARG A 395 0.94 15.42 -27.08
CA ARG A 395 0.06 16.03 -26.09
C ARG A 395 -0.44 17.37 -26.65
N THR A 396 -1.75 17.57 -26.69
CA THR A 396 -2.38 18.79 -27.22
C THR A 396 -2.92 19.69 -26.12
N GLU A 397 -3.27 19.11 -24.97
CA GLU A 397 -3.78 19.84 -23.82
C GLU A 397 -2.64 20.28 -22.88
N PRO A 398 -2.81 21.39 -22.15
CA PRO A 398 -1.78 21.91 -21.24
C PRO A 398 -1.58 21.04 -19.99
N ILE A 399 -2.59 20.22 -19.65
CA ILE A 399 -2.56 19.30 -18.50
C ILE A 399 -2.81 17.90 -19.04
N ASP A 400 -1.96 16.94 -18.69
CA ASP A 400 -2.15 15.54 -19.09
C ASP A 400 -3.22 14.87 -18.23
N VAL A 401 -3.16 15.09 -16.91
CA VAL A 401 -4.07 14.50 -15.94
C VAL A 401 -4.57 15.55 -14.96
N LEU A 402 -5.86 15.87 -15.02
CA LEU A 402 -6.51 16.70 -14.00
C LEU A 402 -7.21 15.80 -12.99
N VAL A 403 -6.82 15.91 -11.73
CA VAL A 403 -7.39 15.13 -10.63
C VAL A 403 -8.35 15.99 -9.83
N VAL A 404 -9.55 15.49 -9.54
CA VAL A 404 -10.56 16.18 -8.73
C VAL A 404 -10.65 15.50 -7.37
N GLY A 405 -10.19 16.20 -6.33
CA GLY A 405 -10.14 15.73 -4.94
C GLY A 405 -8.72 15.38 -4.48
N ALA A 406 -8.29 15.93 -3.34
CA ALA A 406 -6.98 15.70 -2.73
C ALA A 406 -7.06 14.71 -1.55
N GLY A 407 -7.87 13.66 -1.69
CA GLY A 407 -7.91 12.50 -0.79
C GLY A 407 -6.86 11.43 -1.14
N PRO A 408 -6.90 10.24 -0.51
CA PRO A 408 -5.94 9.17 -0.77
C PRO A 408 -5.79 8.80 -2.26
N ALA A 409 -6.91 8.63 -2.96
CA ALA A 409 -6.92 8.29 -4.38
C ALA A 409 -6.36 9.41 -5.26
N GLY A 410 -6.72 10.66 -4.99
CA GLY A 410 -6.27 11.78 -5.80
C GLY A 410 -4.79 12.12 -5.60
N LEU A 411 -4.31 12.09 -4.35
CA LEU A 411 -2.91 12.32 -4.05
C LEU A 411 -2.02 11.21 -4.61
N SER A 412 -2.44 9.94 -4.53
CA SER A 412 -1.70 8.82 -5.11
C SER A 412 -1.66 8.89 -6.63
N ALA A 413 -2.78 9.26 -7.28
CA ALA A 413 -2.82 9.54 -8.70
C ALA A 413 -1.84 10.66 -9.08
N ALA A 414 -1.82 11.78 -8.36
CA ALA A 414 -0.93 12.90 -8.64
C ALA A 414 0.56 12.53 -8.47
N LEU A 415 0.91 11.78 -7.41
CA LEU A 415 2.26 11.25 -7.20
C LEU A 415 2.67 10.35 -8.37
N ARG A 416 1.79 9.42 -8.76
CA ARG A 416 2.05 8.49 -9.86
C ARG A 416 2.16 9.20 -11.21
N ALA A 417 1.37 10.23 -11.44
CA ALA A 417 1.40 11.02 -12.68
C ALA A 417 2.77 11.67 -12.86
N ARG A 418 3.31 12.22 -11.77
CA ARG A 418 4.67 12.77 -11.75
C ARG A 418 5.73 11.70 -11.98
N GLU A 419 5.62 10.51 -11.36
CA GLU A 419 6.54 9.39 -11.62
C GLU A 419 6.56 8.96 -13.10
N LYS A 420 5.42 9.11 -13.80
CA LYS A 420 5.29 8.84 -15.25
C LYS A 420 5.68 10.03 -16.13
N GLY A 421 6.10 11.16 -15.56
CA GLY A 421 6.42 12.37 -16.30
C GLY A 421 5.21 13.03 -16.97
N LEU A 422 4.01 12.85 -16.40
CA LEU A 422 2.78 13.50 -16.84
C LEU A 422 2.59 14.82 -16.08
N SER A 423 2.19 15.88 -16.77
CA SER A 423 1.72 17.11 -16.14
C SER A 423 0.40 16.86 -15.40
N CYS A 424 0.33 17.26 -14.13
CA CYS A 424 -0.82 16.95 -13.30
C CYS A 424 -1.17 18.12 -12.39
N VAL A 425 -2.47 18.41 -12.30
CA VAL A 425 -3.05 19.40 -11.39
C VAL A 425 -4.13 18.72 -10.57
N VAL A 426 -4.12 18.95 -9.26
CA VAL A 426 -5.17 18.47 -8.35
C VAL A 426 -6.03 19.65 -7.93
N LEU A 427 -7.33 19.57 -8.13
CA LEU A 427 -8.31 20.55 -7.66
C LEU A 427 -9.00 20.00 -6.41
N GLU A 428 -8.99 20.76 -5.31
CA GLU A 428 -9.59 20.36 -4.04
C GLU A 428 -10.51 21.46 -3.51
N GLN A 429 -11.76 21.12 -3.24
CA GLN A 429 -12.77 22.08 -2.77
C GLN A 429 -12.48 22.64 -1.36
N ALA A 430 -11.80 21.86 -0.52
CA ALA A 430 -11.43 22.23 0.83
C ALA A 430 -9.90 22.30 0.96
N SER A 431 -9.31 21.33 1.67
CA SER A 431 -7.86 21.24 1.83
C SER A 431 -7.38 19.79 1.63
N VAL A 432 -6.07 19.61 1.42
CA VAL A 432 -5.41 18.31 1.31
C VAL A 432 -5.88 17.39 2.44
N ALA A 433 -6.32 16.19 2.09
CA ALA A 433 -6.82 15.18 3.01
C ALA A 433 -8.00 15.64 3.90
N ALA A 434 -8.85 16.57 3.43
CA ALA A 434 -9.98 17.13 4.19
C ALA A 434 -10.87 16.07 4.86
N SER A 435 -11.17 14.97 4.17
CA SER A 435 -11.95 13.86 4.75
C SER A 435 -11.27 13.23 5.95
N ILE A 436 -9.97 12.96 5.87
CA ILE A 436 -9.19 12.38 6.99
C ILE A 436 -9.02 13.40 8.11
N LYS A 437 -8.77 14.68 7.79
CA LYS A 437 -8.69 15.77 8.78
C LYS A 437 -9.97 15.89 9.62
N SER A 438 -11.12 15.54 9.04
CA SER A 438 -12.42 15.55 9.71
C SER A 438 -12.63 14.39 10.69
N PHE A 439 -11.76 13.38 10.70
CA PHE A 439 -11.84 12.32 11.69
C PHE A 439 -11.59 12.85 13.11
N PRO A 440 -12.15 12.19 14.14
CA PRO A 440 -11.84 12.50 15.53
C PRO A 440 -10.33 12.55 15.78
N ARG A 441 -9.89 13.46 16.63
CA ARG A 441 -8.49 13.54 17.09
C ARG A 441 -8.05 12.23 17.76
N ASP A 442 -6.79 11.86 17.55
CA ASP A 442 -6.17 10.62 18.05
C ASP A 442 -6.81 9.34 17.47
N LYS A 443 -7.68 9.45 16.44
CA LYS A 443 -8.23 8.29 15.76
C LYS A 443 -7.08 7.48 15.15
N ILE A 444 -6.98 6.23 15.55
CA ILE A 444 -6.07 5.26 14.92
C ILE A 444 -6.65 4.85 13.56
N VAL A 445 -5.87 5.05 12.52
CA VAL A 445 -6.12 4.53 11.19
C VAL A 445 -5.43 3.17 11.10
N HIS A 446 -6.22 2.11 11.28
CA HIS A 446 -5.72 0.75 11.22
C HIS A 446 -5.35 0.33 9.79
N ASP A 447 -4.38 -0.57 9.67
CA ASP A 447 -4.08 -1.30 8.43
C ASP A 447 -5.04 -2.52 8.37
N PRO A 448 -6.14 -2.47 7.60
CA PRO A 448 -7.08 -3.57 7.55
C PRO A 448 -6.39 -4.81 6.93
N PRO A 449 -6.72 -6.03 7.38
CA PRO A 449 -6.12 -7.28 6.90
C PRO A 449 -6.64 -7.71 5.51
N LEU A 450 -6.79 -6.75 4.58
CA LEU A 450 -6.91 -7.04 3.17
C LEU A 450 -5.52 -7.11 2.56
N ASP A 451 -5.25 -8.21 1.84
CA ASP A 451 -4.00 -8.46 1.10
C ASP A 451 -3.92 -7.57 -0.17
N LEU A 452 -4.12 -6.27 0.02
CA LEU A 452 -3.92 -5.24 -1.00
C LEU A 452 -2.44 -4.85 -1.04
N PRO A 453 -1.87 -4.59 -2.24
CA PRO A 453 -0.52 -4.10 -2.34
C PRO A 453 -0.39 -2.73 -1.68
N VAL A 454 0.76 -2.50 -1.03
CA VAL A 454 1.14 -1.18 -0.54
C VAL A 454 1.84 -0.46 -1.70
N GLU A 455 1.12 0.44 -2.37
CA GLU A 455 1.63 1.19 -3.50
C GLU A 455 1.81 2.68 -3.15
N GLY A 456 2.86 3.28 -3.70
CA GLY A 456 3.14 4.70 -3.56
C GLY A 456 3.61 5.12 -2.15
N GLU A 457 3.97 6.40 -2.04
CA GLU A 457 4.60 6.97 -0.84
C GLU A 457 3.60 7.32 0.28
N LEU A 458 2.30 7.28 0.01
CA LEU A 458 1.26 7.74 0.95
C LEU A 458 0.91 6.73 2.03
N TRP A 459 1.14 5.44 1.80
CA TRP A 459 0.71 4.43 2.76
C TRP A 459 1.53 4.47 4.04
N LEU A 460 0.83 4.33 5.16
CA LEU A 460 1.40 4.14 6.47
C LEU A 460 0.81 2.87 7.09
N ARG A 461 1.63 2.15 7.86
CA ARG A 461 1.09 1.18 8.82
C ARG A 461 0.25 1.93 9.86
N GLU A 462 -0.27 1.21 10.85
CA GLU A 462 -1.07 1.80 11.94
C GLU A 462 -0.50 3.15 12.43
N ALA A 463 -1.30 4.21 12.26
CA ALA A 463 -0.92 5.59 12.54
C ALA A 463 -2.12 6.36 13.06
N THR A 464 -1.88 7.38 13.89
CA THR A 464 -2.90 8.35 14.25
C THR A 464 -3.30 9.20 13.04
N LYS A 465 -4.51 9.77 13.06
CA LYS A 465 -4.96 10.76 12.08
C LYS A 465 -3.94 11.89 11.91
N GLU A 466 -3.42 12.42 13.01
CA GLU A 466 -2.46 13.52 13.04
C GLU A 466 -1.15 13.16 12.32
N GLU A 467 -0.57 11.99 12.61
CA GLU A 467 0.64 11.49 11.94
C GLU A 467 0.40 11.30 10.44
N LEU A 468 -0.73 10.70 10.07
CA LEU A 468 -1.11 10.46 8.68
C LEU A 468 -1.22 11.77 7.90
N VAL A 469 -1.94 12.75 8.44
CA VAL A 469 -2.10 14.07 7.82
C VAL A 469 -0.75 14.79 7.72
N ALA A 470 0.05 14.81 8.80
CA ALA A 470 1.35 15.46 8.81
C ALA A 470 2.30 14.88 7.74
N GLN A 471 2.33 13.56 7.60
CA GLN A 471 3.12 12.89 6.58
C GLN A 471 2.64 13.22 5.17
N TRP A 472 1.34 13.18 4.92
CA TRP A 472 0.80 13.48 3.59
C TRP A 472 1.07 14.93 3.19
N THR A 473 0.89 15.88 4.11
CA THR A 473 1.25 17.28 3.88
C THR A 473 2.75 17.41 3.59
N ARG A 474 3.62 16.69 4.31
CA ARG A 474 5.06 16.68 4.04
C ARG A 474 5.37 16.13 2.65
N ILE A 475 4.72 15.04 2.24
CA ILE A 475 4.91 14.43 0.91
C ILE A 475 4.48 15.40 -0.18
N VAL A 476 3.27 15.97 -0.10
CA VAL A 476 2.75 16.96 -1.06
C VAL A 476 3.76 18.09 -1.26
N ARG A 477 4.29 18.65 -0.17
CA ARG A 477 5.28 19.72 -0.21
C ARG A 477 6.64 19.27 -0.78
N THR A 478 7.19 18.18 -0.26
CA THR A 478 8.54 17.69 -0.64
C THR A 478 8.57 17.23 -2.10
N ARG A 479 7.43 16.76 -2.61
CA ARG A 479 7.28 16.29 -3.97
C ARG A 479 6.67 17.33 -4.91
N ALA A 480 6.47 18.56 -4.44
CA ALA A 480 5.94 19.70 -5.18
C ALA A 480 4.71 19.34 -6.05
N ILE A 481 3.73 18.65 -5.45
CA ILE A 481 2.47 18.35 -6.15
C ILE A 481 1.67 19.66 -6.30
N ASP A 482 1.22 19.99 -7.52
CA ASP A 482 0.32 21.13 -7.77
C ASP A 482 -1.09 20.80 -7.27
N VAL A 483 -1.33 21.05 -5.98
CA VAL A 483 -2.66 20.98 -5.36
C VAL A 483 -3.21 22.38 -5.18
N ARG A 484 -4.34 22.65 -5.83
CA ARG A 484 -5.06 23.93 -5.76
C ARG A 484 -6.28 23.78 -4.86
N GLU A 485 -6.09 24.11 -3.59
CA GLU A 485 -7.11 24.10 -2.54
C GLU A 485 -8.17 25.21 -2.75
N GLY A 486 -9.30 25.08 -2.06
CA GLY A 486 -10.46 25.99 -2.14
C GLY A 486 -11.22 25.99 -3.47
N ARG A 487 -10.87 25.12 -4.42
CA ARG A 487 -11.45 25.10 -5.78
C ARG A 487 -12.43 23.96 -5.93
N ARG A 488 -13.72 24.29 -5.97
CA ARG A 488 -14.80 23.33 -6.17
C ARG A 488 -15.04 23.13 -7.66
N VAL A 489 -14.86 21.91 -8.15
CA VAL A 489 -15.23 21.56 -9.53
C VAL A 489 -16.75 21.54 -9.68
N THR A 490 -17.26 22.26 -10.66
CA THR A 490 -18.69 22.46 -10.92
C THR A 490 -19.15 21.77 -12.20
N ARG A 491 -18.27 21.68 -13.21
CA ARG A 491 -18.55 21.01 -14.49
C ARG A 491 -17.33 20.31 -15.05
N ILE A 492 -17.57 19.22 -15.77
CA ILE A 492 -16.56 18.46 -16.53
C ILE A 492 -17.20 18.11 -17.86
N GLU A 493 -16.68 18.66 -18.95
CA GLU A 493 -17.27 18.51 -20.29
C GLU A 493 -16.23 17.96 -21.27
N PRO A 494 -16.57 16.92 -22.05
CA PRO A 494 -15.70 16.44 -23.13
C PRO A 494 -15.47 17.55 -24.17
N ARG A 495 -14.23 17.72 -24.60
CA ARG A 495 -13.83 18.69 -25.62
C ARG A 495 -12.78 18.10 -26.55
N GLY A 496 -13.20 17.72 -27.76
CA GLY A 496 -12.32 17.04 -28.71
C GLY A 496 -11.77 15.74 -28.14
N ALA A 497 -10.44 15.64 -28.02
CA ALA A 497 -9.76 14.47 -27.44
C ALA A 497 -9.46 14.59 -25.92
N GLY A 498 -9.88 15.68 -25.29
CA GLY A 498 -9.67 15.99 -23.87
C GLY A 498 -10.93 16.54 -23.21
N PHE A 499 -10.75 17.38 -22.20
CA PHE A 499 -11.79 17.87 -21.32
C PHE A 499 -11.61 19.35 -21.02
N GLU A 500 -12.74 20.03 -20.85
CA GLU A 500 -12.83 21.32 -20.20
C GLU A 500 -13.45 21.15 -18.80
N VAL A 501 -12.78 21.67 -17.78
CA VAL A 501 -13.19 21.52 -16.38
C VAL A 501 -13.36 22.90 -15.75
N GLY A 502 -14.57 23.20 -15.30
CA GLY A 502 -14.88 24.43 -14.58
C GLY A 502 -14.72 24.23 -13.07
N ALA A 503 -14.00 25.14 -12.42
CA ALA A 503 -13.84 25.14 -10.98
C ALA A 503 -14.05 26.53 -10.40
N GLU A 504 -14.82 26.59 -9.32
CA GLU A 504 -15.20 27.80 -8.62
C GLU A 504 -14.34 28.02 -7.37
N LEU A 505 -13.89 29.26 -7.16
CA LEU A 505 -13.27 29.75 -5.94
C LEU A 505 -13.87 31.13 -5.63
N GLU A 506 -14.50 31.28 -4.47
CA GLU A 506 -15.07 32.57 -4.03
C GLU A 506 -16.03 33.21 -5.05
N GLY A 507 -16.86 32.38 -5.71
CA GLY A 507 -17.82 32.83 -6.73
C GLY A 507 -17.20 33.11 -8.11
N GLN A 508 -15.88 32.99 -8.27
CA GLN A 508 -15.20 33.14 -9.55
C GLN A 508 -14.92 31.77 -10.17
N GLU A 509 -15.33 31.60 -11.42
CA GLU A 509 -15.07 30.38 -12.17
C GLU A 509 -13.75 30.48 -12.95
N THR A 510 -12.92 29.44 -12.83
CA THR A 510 -11.70 29.24 -13.61
C THR A 510 -11.83 27.98 -14.46
N ILE A 511 -11.41 28.07 -15.71
CA ILE A 511 -11.48 26.97 -16.67
C ILE A 511 -10.12 26.30 -16.84
N PHE A 512 -10.12 24.98 -16.77
CA PHE A 512 -8.96 24.13 -16.95
C PHE A 512 -9.16 23.24 -18.17
N ARG A 513 -8.09 22.97 -18.91
CA ARG A 513 -8.10 22.01 -20.02
C ARG A 513 -7.16 20.87 -19.75
N ALA A 514 -7.64 19.64 -19.93
CA ALA A 514 -6.87 18.45 -19.61
C ALA A 514 -7.13 17.31 -20.58
N ALA A 515 -6.11 16.48 -20.85
CA ALA A 515 -6.28 15.32 -21.73
C ALA A 515 -7.12 14.22 -21.06
N ARG A 516 -6.91 13.97 -19.76
CA ARG A 516 -7.65 12.98 -18.97
C ARG A 516 -8.07 13.58 -17.63
N VAL A 517 -9.18 13.09 -17.10
CA VAL A 517 -9.71 13.54 -15.79
C VAL A 517 -9.85 12.33 -14.85
N VAL A 518 -9.42 12.49 -13.60
CA VAL A 518 -9.59 11.49 -12.54
C VAL A 518 -10.47 12.08 -11.44
N LEU A 519 -11.68 11.55 -11.31
CA LEU A 519 -12.62 11.87 -10.23
C LEU A 519 -12.27 11.06 -8.97
N ALA A 520 -11.70 11.73 -7.97
CA ALA A 520 -11.27 11.17 -6.69
C ALA A 520 -11.95 11.88 -5.50
N ILE A 521 -13.23 12.25 -5.66
CA ILE A 521 -13.99 13.10 -4.73
C ILE A 521 -14.57 12.36 -3.51
N GLY A 522 -14.45 11.02 -3.47
CA GLY A 522 -15.06 10.18 -2.43
C GLY A 522 -16.59 10.29 -2.38
N ARG A 523 -17.22 9.82 -1.28
CA ARG A 523 -18.69 9.81 -1.11
C ARG A 523 -19.25 10.86 -0.15
N ARG A 524 -18.40 11.59 0.57
CA ARG A 524 -18.83 12.56 1.61
C ARG A 524 -19.63 13.73 1.02
N GLY A 525 -19.32 14.11 -0.21
CA GLY A 525 -19.98 15.22 -0.90
C GLY A 525 -19.61 16.59 -0.35
N THR A 526 -20.31 17.62 -0.82
CA THR A 526 -20.13 19.01 -0.38
C THR A 526 -21.03 19.26 0.83
N PRO A 527 -20.54 19.73 2.00
CA PRO A 527 -21.42 20.06 3.12
C PRO A 527 -22.52 21.05 2.71
N LYS A 528 -23.75 20.80 3.13
CA LYS A 528 -24.86 21.76 2.90
C LYS A 528 -24.63 22.99 3.76
N THR A 529 -24.75 24.15 3.14
CA THR A 529 -24.77 25.44 3.84
C THR A 529 -26.20 25.81 4.20
N LEU A 530 -26.33 26.70 5.18
CA LEU A 530 -27.59 27.35 5.50
C LEU A 530 -27.49 28.82 5.08
N PRO A 531 -28.57 29.42 4.57
CA PRO A 531 -28.61 30.85 4.31
C PRO A 531 -28.59 31.59 5.65
N LEU A 532 -27.39 31.93 6.11
CA LEU A 532 -27.13 32.63 7.36
C LEU A 532 -26.62 34.04 7.06
N ALA A 533 -27.23 35.05 7.66
CA ALA A 533 -26.58 36.35 7.77
C ALA A 533 -25.44 36.23 8.78
N VAL A 534 -24.20 36.47 8.36
CA VAL A 534 -23.02 36.33 9.23
C VAL A 534 -22.37 37.70 9.38
N ASP A 535 -22.21 38.16 10.62
CA ASP A 535 -21.49 39.40 10.90
C ASP A 535 -20.01 39.23 10.56
N PRO A 536 -19.33 40.29 10.07
CA PRO A 536 -17.88 40.27 9.87
C PRO A 536 -17.14 39.80 11.12
N GLY A 537 -16.31 38.77 10.98
CA GLY A 537 -15.52 38.18 12.07
C GLY A 537 -16.21 37.01 12.79
N ALA A 538 -17.47 36.68 12.47
CA ALA A 538 -18.17 35.53 13.02
C ALA A 538 -18.00 34.25 12.18
N GLU A 539 -17.43 34.33 10.97
CA GLU A 539 -17.26 33.21 10.04
C GLU A 539 -16.45 32.07 10.65
N SER A 540 -15.38 32.39 11.39
CA SER A 540 -14.50 31.43 12.05
C SER A 540 -15.19 30.58 13.13
N LYS A 541 -16.39 30.98 13.58
CA LYS A 541 -17.18 30.25 14.58
C LYS A 541 -18.06 29.17 13.95
N ILE A 542 -18.26 29.22 12.64
CA ILE A 542 -19.14 28.32 11.91
C ILE A 542 -18.29 27.18 11.33
N SER A 543 -18.59 25.95 11.72
CA SER A 543 -17.93 24.76 11.17
C SER A 543 -18.96 23.74 10.69
N HIS A 544 -18.61 23.01 9.64
CA HIS A 544 -19.44 21.94 9.08
C HIS A 544 -18.96 20.53 9.49
N ALA A 545 -18.08 20.46 10.49
CA ALA A 545 -17.58 19.22 11.08
C ALA A 545 -17.13 19.43 12.53
N LEU A 546 -17.12 18.36 13.32
CA LEU A 546 -16.47 18.32 14.62
C LEU A 546 -15.14 17.56 14.53
N ALA A 547 -14.01 18.28 14.54
CA ALA A 547 -12.68 17.65 14.48
C ALA A 547 -12.17 17.16 15.85
N ASP A 548 -12.35 17.98 16.90
CA ASP A 548 -11.97 17.65 18.28
C ASP A 548 -12.95 18.31 19.26
N ALA A 549 -13.67 17.49 20.03
CA ALA A 549 -14.61 17.99 21.03
C ALA A 549 -13.89 18.75 22.16
N ARG A 550 -12.65 18.36 22.52
CA ARG A 550 -11.88 18.97 23.62
C ARG A 550 -11.63 20.47 23.40
N SER A 551 -11.49 20.89 22.15
CA SER A 551 -11.32 22.31 21.77
C SER A 551 -12.54 23.20 22.09
N PHE A 552 -13.64 22.59 22.52
CA PHE A 552 -14.88 23.26 22.94
C PHE A 552 -15.16 23.14 24.45
N ALA A 553 -14.22 22.63 25.25
CA ALA A 553 -14.30 22.66 26.71
C ALA A 553 -14.57 24.09 27.21
N GLY A 554 -15.54 24.25 28.11
CA GLY A 554 -15.94 25.56 28.65
C GLY A 554 -16.75 26.47 27.71
N LYS A 555 -17.05 26.04 26.47
CA LYS A 555 -17.73 26.87 25.46
C LYS A 555 -19.23 26.58 25.37
N ARG A 556 -19.99 27.56 24.86
CA ARG A 556 -21.39 27.40 24.45
C ARG A 556 -21.44 27.06 22.96
N VAL A 557 -21.93 25.87 22.63
CA VAL A 557 -21.93 25.37 21.25
C VAL A 557 -23.35 25.11 20.78
N LEU A 558 -23.70 25.66 19.62
CA LEU A 558 -24.91 25.30 18.89
C LEU A 558 -24.57 24.22 17.87
N VAL A 559 -25.25 23.07 17.94
CA VAL A 559 -25.22 22.04 16.89
C VAL A 559 -26.50 22.17 16.07
N VAL A 560 -26.40 22.24 14.75
CA VAL A 560 -27.54 22.40 13.84
C VAL A 560 -27.74 21.11 13.06
N GLY A 561 -28.89 20.47 13.26
CA GLY A 561 -29.22 19.16 12.69
C GLY A 561 -29.47 18.10 13.76
N LEU A 562 -30.03 16.97 13.31
CA LEU A 562 -30.34 15.81 14.16
C LEU A 562 -30.13 14.49 13.41
N GLY A 563 -29.21 14.47 12.43
CA GLY A 563 -28.71 13.22 11.83
C GLY A 563 -27.59 12.60 12.68
N ASP A 564 -27.07 11.44 12.30
CA ASP A 564 -26.05 10.73 13.07
C ASP A 564 -24.82 11.60 13.40
N SER A 565 -24.24 12.26 12.40
CA SER A 565 -23.09 13.14 12.64
C SER A 565 -23.40 14.29 13.60
N ALA A 566 -24.62 14.82 13.59
CA ALA A 566 -25.03 15.88 14.50
C ALA A 566 -25.22 15.34 15.92
N MET A 567 -25.84 14.17 16.07
CA MET A 567 -26.03 13.52 17.36
C MET A 567 -24.70 13.08 17.99
N GLU A 568 -23.82 12.44 17.22
CA GLU A 568 -22.47 12.06 17.67
C GLU A 568 -21.67 13.28 18.12
N ALA A 569 -21.74 14.39 17.38
CA ALA A 569 -21.10 15.63 17.76
C ALA A 569 -21.69 16.22 19.06
N ALA A 570 -23.01 16.28 19.18
CA ALA A 570 -23.68 16.79 20.36
C ALA A 570 -23.34 15.95 21.61
N VAL A 571 -23.34 14.63 21.48
CA VAL A 571 -22.94 13.68 22.54
C VAL A 571 -21.48 13.91 22.95
N ALA A 572 -20.56 13.98 21.99
CA ALA A 572 -19.14 14.16 22.26
C ALA A 572 -18.85 15.50 22.96
N LEU A 573 -19.56 16.58 22.56
CA LEU A 573 -19.47 17.90 23.16
C LEU A 573 -20.08 17.95 24.56
N ALA A 574 -21.21 17.29 24.80
CA ALA A 574 -21.88 17.28 26.10
C ALA A 574 -21.06 16.56 27.18
N ARG A 575 -20.12 15.71 26.78
CA ARG A 575 -19.17 15.05 27.68
C ARG A 575 -17.95 15.92 28.03
N GLN A 576 -17.80 17.09 27.42
CA GLN A 576 -16.68 17.98 27.70
C GLN A 576 -16.94 18.84 28.95
N PRO A 577 -15.92 19.05 29.78
CA PRO A 577 -16.09 19.80 31.02
C PRO A 577 -16.47 21.26 30.75
N GLY A 578 -17.50 21.74 31.46
CA GLY A 578 -17.97 23.12 31.37
C GLY A 578 -18.61 23.52 30.04
N THR A 579 -18.86 22.57 29.13
CA THR A 579 -19.42 22.85 27.81
C THR A 579 -20.95 22.84 27.84
N SER A 580 -21.58 23.89 27.32
CA SER A 580 -23.03 23.97 27.17
C SER A 580 -23.42 23.69 25.72
N VAL A 581 -24.17 22.60 25.50
CA VAL A 581 -24.58 22.19 24.15
C VAL A 581 -26.07 22.47 23.94
N THR A 582 -26.39 23.20 22.88
CA THR A 582 -27.76 23.35 22.37
C THR A 582 -27.83 22.76 20.97
N VAL A 583 -28.86 21.97 20.69
CA VAL A 583 -29.12 21.38 19.38
C VAL A 583 -30.33 22.07 18.77
N SER A 584 -30.19 22.63 17.58
CA SER A 584 -31.29 23.20 16.79
C SER A 584 -31.66 22.24 15.66
N TYR A 585 -32.93 21.87 15.58
CA TYR A 585 -33.43 21.00 14.53
C TYR A 585 -34.74 21.51 13.97
N ARG A 586 -34.85 21.57 12.63
CA ARG A 586 -36.04 22.04 11.92
C ARG A 586 -37.25 21.13 12.06
N GLY A 587 -37.03 19.84 12.36
CA GLY A 587 -38.10 18.86 12.51
C GLY A 587 -38.75 18.91 13.88
N ARG A 588 -39.71 18.02 14.10
CA ARG A 588 -40.51 17.93 15.35
C ARG A 588 -40.18 16.74 16.25
N ASP A 589 -39.43 15.76 15.74
CA ASP A 589 -39.08 14.54 16.49
C ASP A 589 -37.81 13.88 15.90
N PHE A 590 -37.30 12.84 16.55
CA PHE A 590 -36.22 11.98 16.08
C PHE A 590 -36.69 11.09 14.91
N THR A 591 -36.78 11.66 13.72
CA THR A 591 -37.22 10.95 12.51
C THR A 591 -36.10 10.20 11.79
N ARG A 592 -34.83 10.40 12.18
CA ARG A 592 -33.64 9.85 11.52
C ARG A 592 -32.53 9.52 12.53
N GLY A 593 -31.62 8.64 12.12
CA GLY A 593 -30.37 8.32 12.81
C GLY A 593 -30.39 7.00 13.57
N LYS A 594 -29.20 6.49 13.89
CA LYS A 594 -28.96 5.21 14.55
C LYS A 594 -29.63 5.15 15.92
N ALA A 595 -30.26 4.02 16.23
CA ALA A 595 -30.95 3.80 17.51
C ALA A 595 -30.07 4.10 18.73
N ARG A 596 -28.79 3.74 18.66
CA ARG A 596 -27.78 4.08 19.68
C ARG A 596 -27.64 5.58 19.89
N ASN A 597 -27.46 6.34 18.81
CA ASN A 597 -27.28 7.79 18.85
C ASN A 597 -28.54 8.49 19.38
N VAL A 598 -29.72 8.04 18.95
CA VAL A 598 -31.01 8.54 19.46
C VAL A 598 -31.19 8.23 20.94
N GLY A 599 -30.89 7.00 21.36
CA GLY A 599 -30.97 6.57 22.76
C GLY A 599 -30.04 7.38 23.66
N GLU A 600 -28.80 7.60 23.24
CA GLU A 600 -27.82 8.39 23.98
C GLU A 600 -28.21 9.87 24.07
N MET A 601 -28.71 10.46 22.98
CA MET A 601 -29.27 11.81 22.98
C MET A 601 -30.41 11.96 23.99
N LYS A 602 -31.36 11.00 24.02
CA LYS A 602 -32.47 11.00 24.97
C LYS A 602 -31.99 10.93 26.43
N GLN A 603 -30.97 10.11 26.71
CA GLN A 603 -30.39 10.02 28.04
C GLN A 603 -29.72 11.33 28.47
N LEU A 604 -28.96 11.99 27.59
CA LEU A 604 -28.31 13.26 27.90
C LEU A 604 -29.32 14.40 28.07
N LEU A 605 -30.41 14.39 27.29
CA LEU A 605 -31.53 15.31 27.46
C LEU A 605 -32.19 15.14 28.82
N ALA A 606 -32.49 13.91 29.23
CA ALA A 606 -33.09 13.61 30.54
C ALA A 606 -32.19 14.05 31.71
N LYS A 607 -30.86 13.98 31.54
CA LYS A 607 -29.87 14.45 32.51
C LYS A 607 -29.64 15.98 32.48
N GLY A 608 -30.27 16.70 31.55
CA GLY A 608 -30.05 18.14 31.36
C GLY A 608 -28.65 18.50 30.82
N ALA A 609 -27.87 17.52 30.34
CA ALA A 609 -26.51 17.71 29.85
C ALA A 609 -26.45 18.43 28.50
N LEU A 610 -27.55 18.44 27.74
CA LEU A 610 -27.71 19.22 26.53
C LEU A 610 -29.17 19.68 26.38
N LYS A 611 -29.40 20.71 25.56
CA LYS A 611 -30.73 21.22 25.21
C LYS A 611 -31.07 20.91 23.75
N LEU A 612 -32.30 20.53 23.44
CA LEU A 612 -32.77 20.30 22.07
C LEU A 612 -33.97 21.20 21.76
N LEU A 613 -33.86 21.95 20.65
CA LEU A 613 -34.83 22.91 20.17
C LEU A 613 -35.41 22.43 18.83
N PHE A 614 -36.55 21.74 18.89
CA PHE A 614 -37.32 21.35 17.71
C PHE A 614 -37.98 22.55 17.03
N GLY A 615 -38.24 22.43 15.73
CA GLY A 615 -38.84 23.47 14.90
C GLY A 615 -38.07 24.78 14.89
N THR A 616 -36.74 24.71 14.97
CA THR A 616 -35.86 25.90 14.89
C THR A 616 -34.85 25.79 13.78
N VAL A 617 -34.50 26.94 13.18
CA VAL A 617 -33.44 27.07 12.18
C VAL A 617 -32.64 28.34 12.47
N PRO A 618 -31.30 28.29 12.46
CA PRO A 618 -30.49 29.50 12.56
C PRO A 618 -30.65 30.36 11.31
N VAL A 619 -30.77 31.68 11.50
CA VAL A 619 -30.94 32.67 10.42
C VAL A 619 -29.86 33.75 10.43
N ALA A 620 -29.23 34.00 11.58
CA ALA A 620 -28.11 34.93 11.67
C ALA A 620 -27.11 34.50 12.75
N VAL A 621 -25.82 34.76 12.53
CA VAL A 621 -24.72 34.50 13.46
C VAL A 621 -23.93 35.79 13.65
N THR A 622 -23.83 36.24 14.89
CA THR A 622 -23.02 37.40 15.29
C THR A 622 -21.74 36.93 15.96
N THR A 623 -20.86 37.88 16.32
CA THR A 623 -19.66 37.58 17.09
C THR A 623 -19.93 37.02 18.49
N ARG A 624 -21.16 37.10 19.04
CA ARG A 624 -21.47 36.62 20.41
C ARG A 624 -22.72 35.75 20.51
N SER A 625 -23.51 35.64 19.45
CA SER A 625 -24.82 35.01 19.51
C SER A 625 -25.27 34.46 18.16
N VAL A 626 -26.33 33.65 18.21
CA VAL A 626 -27.03 33.13 17.04
C VAL A 626 -28.52 33.40 17.19
N LYS A 627 -29.15 33.86 16.11
CA LYS A 627 -30.59 34.06 16.02
C LYS A 627 -31.24 32.82 15.42
N LEU A 628 -32.17 32.21 16.15
CA LEU A 628 -32.96 31.05 15.72
C LEU A 628 -34.38 31.50 15.37
N ALA A 629 -34.83 31.20 14.15
CA ALA A 629 -36.20 31.38 13.72
C ALA A 629 -37.03 30.10 13.94
N GLY A 630 -38.31 30.29 14.23
CA GLY A 630 -39.32 29.24 14.25
C GLY A 630 -39.67 28.71 12.87
N THR A 631 -39.83 27.40 12.72
CA THR A 631 -40.40 26.82 11.50
C THR A 631 -41.93 26.85 11.47
N ASP A 632 -42.56 27.14 12.60
CA ASP A 632 -44.01 27.18 12.84
C ASP A 632 -44.52 28.61 13.10
N GLY A 633 -43.73 29.63 12.71
CA GLY A 633 -44.08 31.04 12.92
C GLY A 633 -43.83 31.56 14.34
N ARG A 634 -43.29 30.75 15.27
CA ARG A 634 -42.91 31.27 16.59
C ARG A 634 -41.85 32.38 16.47
N PRO A 635 -41.84 33.37 17.38
CA PRO A 635 -40.89 34.47 17.34
C PRO A 635 -39.45 33.98 17.32
N ALA A 636 -38.61 34.63 16.51
CA ALA A 636 -37.19 34.36 16.51
C ALA A 636 -36.58 34.76 17.86
N HIS A 637 -35.68 33.94 18.40
CA HIS A 637 -34.99 34.20 19.66
C HIS A 637 -33.48 34.10 19.47
N THR A 638 -32.74 34.77 20.35
CA THR A 638 -31.28 34.87 20.27
C THR A 638 -30.64 34.09 21.41
N LEU A 639 -29.66 33.26 21.10
CA LEU A 639 -28.90 32.49 22.07
C LEU A 639 -27.43 32.90 22.02
N PRO A 640 -26.77 33.10 23.17
CA PRO A 640 -25.36 33.41 23.17
C PRO A 640 -24.54 32.14 22.90
N VAL A 641 -23.64 32.21 21.94
CA VAL A 641 -22.85 31.05 21.48
C VAL A 641 -21.42 31.46 21.16
N ASP A 642 -20.51 30.53 21.40
CA ASP A 642 -19.09 30.69 21.10
C ASP A 642 -18.71 29.95 19.80
N ALA A 643 -19.48 28.93 19.41
CA ALA A 643 -19.33 28.20 18.15
C ALA A 643 -20.66 27.63 17.63
N VAL A 644 -20.74 27.46 16.30
CA VAL A 644 -21.89 26.88 15.60
C VAL A 644 -21.42 25.74 14.69
N LEU A 645 -21.93 24.53 14.92
CA LEU A 645 -21.66 23.36 14.09
C LEU A 645 -22.86 23.07 13.18
N VAL A 646 -22.74 23.39 11.90
CA VAL A 646 -23.78 23.18 10.89
C VAL A 646 -23.64 21.78 10.29
N LEU A 647 -24.31 20.81 10.91
CA LEU A 647 -24.23 19.37 10.61
C LEU A 647 -25.53 18.86 9.95
N VAL A 648 -25.96 19.54 8.89
CA VAL A 648 -27.21 19.27 8.16
C VAL A 648 -27.05 18.32 6.96
N GLY A 649 -25.93 17.59 6.92
CA GLY A 649 -25.55 16.67 5.85
C GLY A 649 -24.85 17.36 4.66
N GLY A 650 -24.60 16.60 3.59
CA GLY A 650 -23.96 17.08 2.38
C GLY A 650 -24.84 16.94 1.13
N HIS A 651 -24.51 17.69 0.07
CA HIS A 651 -24.93 17.41 -1.28
C HIS A 651 -24.24 16.12 -1.76
N PRO A 652 -25.00 15.11 -2.21
CA PRO A 652 -24.43 13.87 -2.72
C PRO A 652 -23.44 14.15 -3.87
N SER A 653 -22.43 13.30 -4.01
CA SER A 653 -21.43 13.38 -5.10
C SER A 653 -22.04 13.23 -6.50
N TRP A 654 -23.27 12.71 -6.60
CA TRP A 654 -23.94 12.41 -7.87
C TRP A 654 -24.18 13.59 -8.79
N GLY A 655 -24.43 14.80 -8.26
CA GLY A 655 -24.69 15.95 -9.13
C GLY A 655 -23.55 16.24 -10.11
N LEU A 656 -22.29 16.15 -9.64
CA LEU A 656 -21.13 16.31 -10.53
C LEU A 656 -20.95 15.11 -11.46
N LEU A 657 -21.22 13.89 -10.98
CA LEU A 657 -21.13 12.67 -11.79
C LEU A 657 -22.11 12.72 -12.98
N GLU A 658 -23.35 13.11 -12.72
CA GLU A 658 -24.42 13.23 -13.73
C GLU A 658 -24.07 14.31 -14.75
N VAL A 659 -23.62 15.49 -14.31
CA VAL A 659 -23.13 16.56 -15.19
C VAL A 659 -21.94 16.11 -16.03
N ALA A 660 -21.05 15.29 -15.46
CA ALA A 660 -19.91 14.72 -16.17
C ALA A 660 -20.28 13.56 -17.12
N GLY A 661 -21.55 13.15 -17.19
CA GLY A 661 -22.03 12.06 -18.05
C GLY A 661 -21.88 10.64 -17.47
N VAL A 662 -21.54 10.50 -16.20
CA VAL A 662 -21.40 9.21 -15.51
C VAL A 662 -22.77 8.66 -15.11
N ARG A 663 -23.01 7.37 -15.35
CA ARG A 663 -24.26 6.67 -15.02
C ARG A 663 -24.10 5.74 -13.82
N ARG A 664 -25.22 5.35 -13.19
CA ARG A 664 -25.22 4.31 -12.15
C ARG A 664 -24.98 2.94 -12.76
N ARG A 665 -24.31 2.07 -12.01
CA ARG A 665 -24.17 0.66 -12.38
C ARG A 665 -25.55 -0.01 -12.39
N GLY A 666 -25.92 -0.61 -13.52
CA GLY A 666 -27.23 -1.24 -13.74
C GLY A 666 -28.30 -0.35 -14.39
N GLU A 667 -28.05 0.95 -14.58
CA GLU A 667 -28.88 1.80 -15.45
C GLU A 667 -28.43 1.64 -16.91
N GLY A 668 -29.16 0.86 -17.72
CA GLY A 668 -28.88 0.74 -19.16
C GLY A 668 -29.08 -0.65 -19.79
N GLY A 669 -29.44 -1.68 -19.03
CA GLY A 669 -29.89 -2.96 -19.61
C GLY A 669 -28.80 -3.84 -20.22
N GLU A 670 -27.64 -3.99 -19.57
CA GLU A 670 -26.73 -5.11 -19.87
C GLU A 670 -26.56 -5.97 -18.61
N ALA A 671 -26.77 -7.27 -18.81
CA ALA A 671 -26.91 -8.34 -17.83
C ALA A 671 -25.59 -8.78 -17.20
#